data_AF-A0A6V2TN38-F1
#
_entry.id   AF-A0A6V2TN38-F1
#
_cell.length_a   1.000
_cell.length_b   1.000
_cell.length_c   1.000
_cell.angle_alpha   90.00
_cell.angle_beta   90.00
_cell.angle_gamma   90.00
#
_symmetry.space_group_name_H-M   'P 1'
#
loop_
_entity.id
_entity.type
_entity.pdbx_description
1 polymer ?
#
loop_
_entity_poly.entity_id
_entity_poly.type
_entity_poly.pdbx_seq_one_letter_code
_entity_poly.pdbx_strand_id
1 'polypeptide(L)'
;ARPPFNTPLLPSLLASRMPSQNTPYSHFEPYSHFEPASAPFNPRHAAIGGFAVGGFLAFAAALAALMLYCDPKIQTQAVTVETAPAAHKFAVDFSTPVELQEYRGTCWIFAAVAVLEWSYRSQGVARGWLSADQYVRLSEQAFGVAVLDACRALNDGTSCVVGDEVWRGRQLLPRDLEGGEPTLLFYLSRLSKTAALPWSVCPYTAKPGSDGECPGLAEARATNPLTFSLASIDWLYERRAVTQRLRETQRLMTLSTPLLTVRYLLPCTAASAHVLKCNPKDKEECRVCPAEPAFGGAACCVVSERDSSTMGGEFFRLPSGSHLEPVLEGAHAMALVGYSDVFRSQQGFVGGYIVKNSWWDGLPPGPGWKQARGSHSVAFFMQQVSPADEAAVCPNAHSPQSWYPCGSVRACRSNKTAAFARAANQPLHLTCLDASPFLRGLCRKGEPLFLRSIAPFGGGLATACFLRDRLGGSDGGDEGKAVVNRRRVEEQTGGGGESGDGGDGGDGGGSGDGGEGSYGGEGSYGGERGGEAGGGRRHSHDSAGFCSPPVPIGDLALVVAPVEAERLPNDPELCGHYFFPFELAEGIHAAYGGFEVSDMEVRWPASAFAANKADHPHLDYGLLERDTRSQGRVRKGAPFLAPGAPTWAAADAA
;
A
#
# COMPACT_ATOMS: atom_id res chain seq x y z
N ALA A 1 -2.81 58.68 -27.05
CA ALA A 1 -2.01 59.91 -26.93
C ALA A 1 -1.96 60.31 -25.45
N ARG A 2 -0.93 61.08 -25.08
CA ARG A 2 -0.30 61.26 -23.76
C ARG A 2 -1.18 61.92 -22.63
N PRO A 3 -0.70 61.88 -21.35
CA PRO A 3 -1.43 61.87 -20.05
C PRO A 3 -1.55 63.31 -19.45
N PRO A 4 -1.47 63.67 -18.13
CA PRO A 4 -1.39 62.98 -16.80
C PRO A 4 -2.22 63.64 -15.65
N PHE A 5 -2.19 63.08 -14.42
CA PHE A 5 -1.70 63.73 -13.17
C PHE A 5 -2.24 63.12 -11.84
N ASN A 6 -1.28 62.91 -10.92
CA ASN A 6 -1.30 63.10 -9.46
C ASN A 6 -2.25 62.32 -8.52
N THR A 7 -1.60 61.42 -7.75
CA THR A 7 -1.72 61.19 -6.29
C THR A 7 -1.91 62.49 -5.48
N PRO A 8 -2.59 62.49 -4.30
CA PRO A 8 -1.92 62.01 -3.07
C PRO A 8 -2.80 61.51 -1.87
N LEU A 9 -2.11 60.84 -0.94
CA LEU A 9 -2.25 60.81 0.54
C LEU A 9 -3.40 60.03 1.26
N LEU A 10 -2.95 58.95 1.91
CA LEU A 10 -3.34 58.29 3.19
C LEU A 10 -4.01 59.20 4.26
N PRO A 11 -4.81 58.67 5.23
CA PRO A 11 -4.22 57.93 6.36
C PRO A 11 -5.05 56.84 7.10
N SER A 12 -4.27 55.96 7.76
CA SER A 12 -4.43 55.38 9.12
C SER A 12 -5.60 54.44 9.49
N LEU A 13 -5.20 53.17 9.71
CA LEU A 13 -5.33 52.37 10.95
C LEU A 13 -6.69 52.25 11.67
N LEU A 14 -7.22 51.02 11.71
CA LEU A 14 -7.66 50.39 12.95
C LEU A 14 -7.68 48.86 12.82
N ALA A 15 -6.94 48.22 13.72
CA ALA A 15 -6.80 46.78 13.86
C ALA A 15 -8.03 46.16 14.54
N SER A 16 -8.38 44.94 14.14
CA SER A 16 -9.14 44.00 14.99
C SER A 16 -8.75 42.56 14.62
N ARG A 17 -8.29 41.84 15.64
CA ARG A 17 -7.78 40.46 15.63
C ARG A 17 -8.85 39.42 15.32
N MET A 18 -8.50 38.38 14.58
CA MET A 18 -8.98 36.98 14.69
C MET A 18 -8.04 36.03 13.89
N PRO A 19 -8.03 34.71 14.17
CA PRO A 19 -6.82 33.91 14.36
C PRO A 19 -6.26 33.24 13.10
N SER A 20 -4.95 32.97 13.14
CA SER A 20 -4.15 32.35 12.09
C SER A 20 -4.54 30.88 11.82
N GLN A 21 -4.92 30.60 10.59
CA GLN A 21 -4.75 29.28 9.98
C GLN A 21 -3.42 29.31 9.21
N ASN A 22 -2.44 28.55 9.69
CA ASN A 22 -1.20 28.29 8.97
C ASN A 22 -1.38 27.03 8.12
N THR A 23 -1.42 27.21 6.80
CA THR A 23 -1.10 26.20 5.80
C THR A 23 -0.24 26.88 4.75
N PRO A 24 1.04 26.50 4.55
CA PRO A 24 1.78 26.98 3.39
C PRO A 24 1.44 26.08 2.19
N TYR A 25 0.63 26.61 1.29
CA TYR A 25 0.55 26.11 -0.09
C TYR A 25 1.62 26.84 -0.90
N SER A 26 2.63 26.11 -1.39
CA SER A 26 3.51 26.60 -2.45
C SER A 26 2.88 26.27 -3.81
N HIS A 27 2.49 27.32 -4.53
CA HIS A 27 2.11 27.26 -5.93
C HIS A 27 3.28 26.73 -6.78
N PHE A 28 3.06 25.63 -7.49
CA PHE A 28 3.91 25.22 -8.62
C PHE A 28 3.30 25.78 -9.91
N GLU A 29 4.00 26.73 -10.54
CA GLU A 29 3.76 27.10 -11.94
C GLU A 29 4.59 26.20 -12.86
N PRO A 30 4.09 25.79 -14.04
CA PRO A 30 4.82 24.95 -14.98
C PRO A 30 5.80 25.80 -15.81
N TYR A 31 7.10 25.48 -15.73
CA TYR A 31 8.09 26.12 -16.59
C TYR A 31 8.11 25.52 -18.00
N SER A 32 7.96 26.44 -18.94
CA SER A 32 8.04 26.32 -20.40
C SER A 32 9.44 25.99 -20.92
N HIS A 33 9.47 25.18 -21.98
CA HIS A 33 10.41 25.09 -23.09
C HIS A 33 11.74 25.87 -23.00
N PHE A 34 12.86 25.13 -23.07
CA PHE A 34 14.16 25.62 -23.53
C PHE A 34 14.56 24.88 -24.82
N GLU A 35 14.53 25.58 -25.95
CA GLU A 35 15.21 25.18 -27.19
C GLU A 35 16.73 25.46 -27.07
N PRO A 36 17.60 24.63 -27.67
CA PRO A 36 19.03 24.91 -27.71
C PRO A 36 19.38 25.91 -28.83
N ALA A 37 20.05 26.99 -28.44
CA ALA A 37 20.58 28.00 -29.34
C ALA A 37 21.73 27.44 -30.20
N SER A 38 21.53 27.39 -31.51
CA SER A 38 22.58 27.25 -32.53
C SER A 38 23.23 28.60 -32.82
N ALA A 39 24.56 28.70 -32.68
CA ALA A 39 25.33 29.86 -33.11
C ALA A 39 25.56 29.85 -34.65
N PRO A 40 25.75 31.02 -35.29
CA PRO A 40 25.52 31.22 -36.72
C PRO A 40 26.78 31.08 -37.58
N PHE A 41 26.64 30.53 -38.78
CA PHE A 41 27.63 30.63 -39.86
C PHE A 41 27.01 31.42 -41.02
N ASN A 42 27.58 32.58 -41.35
CA ASN A 42 27.15 33.42 -42.47
C ASN A 42 28.17 33.29 -43.63
N PRO A 43 27.75 33.33 -44.91
CA PRO A 43 28.48 32.83 -46.06
C PRO A 43 29.20 33.94 -46.83
N ARG A 44 30.21 33.56 -47.64
CA ARG A 44 30.62 34.33 -48.83
C ARG A 44 31.03 33.36 -49.96
N HIS A 45 30.29 33.46 -51.06
CA HIS A 45 30.62 33.32 -52.50
C HIS A 45 31.71 32.33 -52.95
N ALA A 46 31.69 31.69 -54.12
CA ALA A 46 30.75 31.41 -55.22
C ALA A 46 31.64 30.69 -56.28
N ALA A 47 31.12 29.70 -57.02
CA ALA A 47 31.42 29.38 -58.44
C ALA A 47 31.34 27.87 -58.77
N ILE A 48 30.20 27.48 -59.36
CA ILE A 48 30.05 26.83 -60.68
C ILE A 48 31.21 25.96 -61.21
N GLY A 49 30.89 24.70 -61.55
CA GLY A 49 31.36 24.11 -62.83
C GLY A 49 31.65 22.60 -62.87
N GLY A 50 30.68 21.81 -63.36
CA GLY A 50 30.94 20.73 -64.33
C GLY A 50 31.23 19.31 -63.84
N PHE A 51 30.66 18.33 -64.57
CA PHE A 51 30.89 16.87 -64.55
C PHE A 51 30.05 16.02 -63.58
N ALA A 52 28.76 15.91 -63.91
CA ALA A 52 27.97 14.71 -63.67
C ALA A 52 27.80 13.94 -64.99
N VAL A 53 27.50 12.64 -64.88
CA VAL A 53 27.23 11.65 -65.95
C VAL A 53 28.46 10.79 -66.31
N GLY A 54 28.77 9.84 -65.42
CA GLY A 54 29.71 8.74 -65.67
C GLY A 54 29.75 7.71 -64.54
N GLY A 55 29.50 8.13 -63.29
CA GLY A 55 29.60 7.24 -62.11
C GLY A 55 28.37 6.38 -61.78
N PHE A 56 27.18 6.70 -62.31
CA PHE A 56 25.94 6.04 -61.87
C PHE A 56 25.68 4.67 -62.55
N LEU A 57 26.29 4.39 -63.69
CA LEU A 57 26.11 3.11 -64.40
C LEU A 57 27.04 2.00 -63.89
N ALA A 58 28.19 2.34 -63.31
CA ALA A 58 29.13 1.37 -62.74
C ALA A 58 28.65 0.78 -61.39
N PHE A 59 27.90 1.56 -60.60
CA PHE A 59 27.43 1.13 -59.29
C PHE A 59 26.20 0.19 -59.38
N ALA A 60 25.33 0.38 -60.37
CA ALA A 60 24.18 -0.48 -60.60
C ALA A 60 24.57 -1.87 -61.14
N ALA A 61 25.61 -1.96 -61.97
CA ALA A 61 26.12 -3.24 -62.47
C ALA A 61 26.80 -4.08 -61.36
N ALA A 62 27.48 -3.44 -60.41
CA ALA A 62 28.11 -4.13 -59.28
C ALA A 62 27.09 -4.70 -58.29
N LEU A 63 25.95 -4.02 -58.07
CA LEU A 63 24.86 -4.55 -57.21
C LEU A 63 24.12 -5.73 -57.85
N ALA A 64 23.92 -5.70 -59.17
CA ALA A 64 23.26 -6.80 -59.89
C ALA A 64 24.13 -8.07 -59.94
N ALA A 65 25.45 -7.93 -60.02
CA ALA A 65 26.38 -9.07 -59.98
C ALA A 65 26.48 -9.71 -58.58
N LEU A 66 26.31 -8.94 -57.50
CA LEU A 66 26.31 -9.48 -56.13
C LEU A 66 25.03 -10.26 -55.79
N MET A 67 23.90 -9.90 -56.41
CA MET A 67 22.61 -10.57 -56.23
C MET A 67 22.48 -11.90 -57.00
N LEU A 68 23.42 -12.22 -57.90
CA LEU A 68 23.43 -13.46 -58.68
C LEU A 68 24.37 -14.55 -58.11
N TYR A 69 25.01 -14.30 -56.96
CA TYR A 69 25.96 -15.23 -56.33
C TYR A 69 25.52 -15.74 -54.94
N CYS A 70 24.24 -15.60 -54.58
CA CYS A 70 23.68 -16.26 -53.41
C CYS A 70 23.04 -17.61 -53.82
N ASP A 71 23.76 -18.69 -53.53
CA ASP A 71 23.31 -20.08 -53.63
C ASP A 71 21.98 -20.28 -52.86
N PRO A 72 20.90 -20.79 -53.49
CA PRO A 72 19.60 -20.93 -52.84
C PRO A 72 19.50 -22.11 -51.85
N LYS A 73 20.63 -22.62 -51.34
CA LYS A 73 20.67 -23.75 -50.41
C LYS A 73 21.28 -23.47 -49.03
N ILE A 74 21.33 -22.21 -48.60
CA ILE A 74 21.39 -21.95 -47.16
C ILE A 74 19.97 -22.14 -46.63
N GLN A 75 19.67 -23.36 -46.18
CA GLN A 75 18.53 -23.60 -45.31
C GLN A 75 18.70 -22.67 -44.11
N THR A 76 17.91 -21.61 -44.07
CA THR A 76 17.50 -20.95 -42.85
C THR A 76 16.83 -22.02 -42.00
N GLN A 77 17.63 -22.72 -41.19
CA GLN A 77 17.08 -23.20 -39.94
C GLN A 77 16.69 -21.95 -39.19
N ALA A 78 15.40 -21.60 -39.29
CA ALA A 78 14.75 -20.81 -38.29
C ALA A 78 14.97 -21.59 -36.99
N VAL A 79 16.02 -21.22 -36.25
CA VAL A 79 16.08 -21.52 -34.84
C VAL A 79 14.93 -20.72 -34.27
N THR A 80 13.75 -21.35 -34.21
CA THR A 80 12.74 -21.01 -33.23
C THR A 80 13.44 -21.18 -31.89
N VAL A 81 14.06 -20.12 -31.42
CA VAL A 81 14.28 -19.95 -29.99
C VAL A 81 12.87 -19.88 -29.46
N GLU A 82 12.38 -21.01 -28.99
CA GLU A 82 11.26 -21.07 -28.07
C GLU A 82 11.73 -20.28 -26.84
N THR A 83 11.62 -18.96 -26.88
CA THR A 83 11.65 -18.15 -25.68
C THR A 83 10.51 -18.70 -24.85
N ALA A 84 10.86 -19.41 -23.78
CA ALA A 84 9.88 -19.85 -22.80
C ALA A 84 8.92 -18.66 -22.55
N PRO A 85 7.59 -18.90 -22.57
CA PRO A 85 6.65 -17.81 -22.40
C PRO A 85 7.04 -17.02 -21.16
N ALA A 86 7.18 -15.71 -21.32
CA ALA A 86 7.56 -14.81 -20.24
C ALA A 86 6.63 -15.10 -19.05
N ALA A 87 7.21 -15.38 -17.88
CA ALA A 87 6.41 -15.74 -16.72
C ALA A 87 5.38 -14.64 -16.45
N HIS A 88 4.09 -15.01 -16.40
CA HIS A 88 2.97 -14.07 -16.21
C HIS A 88 2.91 -13.45 -14.81
N LYS A 89 3.79 -13.86 -13.91
CA LYS A 89 3.98 -13.30 -12.59
C LYS A 89 5.37 -13.63 -12.09
N PHE A 90 5.96 -12.72 -11.34
CA PHE A 90 7.27 -12.91 -10.73
C PHE A 90 7.36 -12.09 -9.45
N ALA A 91 8.01 -12.64 -8.42
CA ALA A 91 8.37 -11.90 -7.23
C ALA A 91 9.81 -12.24 -6.86
N VAL A 92 10.55 -11.25 -6.37
CA VAL A 92 11.92 -11.45 -5.87
C VAL A 92 11.87 -12.23 -4.58
N ASP A 93 12.84 -13.12 -4.39
CA ASP A 93 13.09 -13.72 -3.09
C ASP A 93 13.66 -12.67 -2.13
N PHE A 94 13.63 -12.98 -0.83
CA PHE A 94 14.35 -12.26 0.22
C PHE A 94 13.89 -10.81 0.53
N SER A 95 12.72 -10.38 0.06
CA SER A 95 12.11 -9.11 0.53
C SER A 95 12.03 -9.09 2.06
N THR A 96 12.58 -8.06 2.69
CA THR A 96 12.59 -7.90 4.16
C THR A 96 11.24 -7.37 4.67
N PRO A 97 10.94 -7.53 5.97
CA PRO A 97 9.74 -7.00 6.63
C PRO A 97 9.46 -5.52 6.38
N VAL A 98 8.18 -5.13 6.47
CA VAL A 98 7.74 -3.74 6.27
C VAL A 98 8.10 -2.85 7.44
N GLU A 99 8.39 -1.59 7.14
CA GLU A 99 8.89 -0.61 8.10
C GLU A 99 8.17 0.71 7.87
N LEU A 100 7.93 1.46 8.95
CA LEU A 100 6.96 2.55 8.94
C LEU A 100 7.64 3.91 8.92
N GLN A 101 7.34 4.71 7.89
CA GLN A 101 7.79 6.11 7.79
C GLN A 101 7.01 7.06 8.71
N GLU A 102 5.95 6.55 9.36
CA GLU A 102 5.05 7.33 10.21
C GLU A 102 4.48 8.54 9.45
N TYR A 103 4.36 9.71 10.10
CA TYR A 103 3.81 10.93 9.47
C TYR A 103 4.86 11.77 8.73
N ARG A 104 6.01 11.20 8.40
CA ARG A 104 7.11 11.90 7.72
C ARG A 104 7.17 11.53 6.25
N GLY A 105 7.42 12.50 5.37
CA GLY A 105 7.66 12.37 3.93
C GLY A 105 9.00 11.72 3.57
N THR A 106 9.38 10.66 4.28
CA THR A 106 10.68 9.98 4.14
C THR A 106 10.59 8.66 3.39
N CYS A 107 9.50 8.40 2.66
CA CYS A 107 9.27 7.17 1.88
C CYS A 107 10.48 6.77 1.00
N TRP A 108 11.15 7.76 0.41
CA TRP A 108 12.33 7.56 -0.43
C TRP A 108 13.53 6.93 0.32
N ILE A 109 13.69 7.23 1.62
CA ILE A 109 14.69 6.60 2.49
C ILE A 109 14.35 5.12 2.66
N PHE A 110 13.09 4.80 2.96
CA PHE A 110 12.64 3.41 3.16
C PHE A 110 12.79 2.59 1.87
N ALA A 111 12.48 3.16 0.71
CA ALA A 111 12.69 2.50 -0.57
C ALA A 111 14.19 2.25 -0.85
N ALA A 112 15.07 3.23 -0.57
CA ALA A 112 16.52 3.06 -0.74
C ALA A 112 17.11 2.02 0.24
N VAL A 113 16.69 2.06 1.50
CA VAL A 113 17.13 1.11 2.53
C VAL A 113 16.63 -0.30 2.23
N ALA A 114 15.43 -0.46 1.66
CA ALA A 114 14.94 -1.78 1.23
C ALA A 114 15.85 -2.42 0.17
N VAL A 115 16.45 -1.64 -0.74
CA VAL A 115 17.46 -2.14 -1.70
C VAL A 115 18.74 -2.58 -0.99
N LEU A 116 19.20 -1.83 0.01
CA LEU A 116 20.38 -2.19 0.79
C LEU A 116 20.15 -3.48 1.60
N GLU A 117 19.03 -3.58 2.31
CA GLU A 117 18.65 -4.77 3.07
C GLU A 117 18.51 -6.01 2.17
N TRP A 118 17.78 -5.86 1.06
CA TRP A 118 17.58 -6.95 0.11
C TRP A 118 18.89 -7.42 -0.50
N SER A 119 19.75 -6.51 -0.96
CA SER A 119 21.02 -6.88 -1.59
C SER A 119 21.99 -7.52 -0.60
N TYR A 120 22.02 -7.04 0.65
CA TYR A 120 22.81 -7.63 1.72
C TYR A 120 22.38 -9.08 1.97
N ARG A 121 21.07 -9.28 2.14
CA ARG A 121 20.49 -10.61 2.38
C ARG A 121 20.73 -11.56 1.20
N SER A 122 20.38 -11.13 -0.01
CA SER A 122 20.52 -11.92 -1.23
C SER A 122 21.97 -12.39 -1.42
N GLN A 123 22.94 -11.48 -1.26
CA GLN A 123 24.36 -11.83 -1.36
C GLN A 123 24.80 -12.75 -0.21
N GLY A 124 24.39 -12.47 1.03
CA GLY A 124 24.74 -13.29 2.20
C GLY A 124 24.23 -14.72 2.08
N VAL A 125 22.99 -14.91 1.64
CA VAL A 125 22.40 -16.24 1.41
C VAL A 125 23.11 -16.95 0.26
N ALA A 126 23.34 -16.28 -0.88
CA ALA A 126 24.03 -16.86 -2.03
C ALA A 126 25.47 -17.32 -1.71
N ARG A 127 26.12 -16.69 -0.72
CA ARG A 127 27.47 -17.05 -0.25
C ARG A 127 27.47 -18.04 0.91
N GLY A 128 26.32 -18.38 1.47
CA GLY A 128 26.21 -19.20 2.68
C GLY A 128 26.64 -18.48 3.97
N TRP A 129 26.69 -17.15 3.95
CA TRP A 129 27.01 -16.32 5.12
C TRP A 129 25.79 -15.94 5.95
N LEU A 130 24.59 -16.09 5.38
CA LEU A 130 23.30 -15.96 6.07
C LEU A 130 22.43 -17.18 5.76
N SER A 131 21.59 -17.58 6.71
CA SER A 131 20.53 -18.56 6.48
C SER A 131 19.41 -17.95 5.63
N ALA A 132 18.63 -18.77 4.92
CA ALA A 132 17.60 -18.29 4.00
C ALA A 132 16.48 -17.46 4.66
N ASP A 133 16.21 -17.71 5.95
CA ASP A 133 15.26 -16.97 6.78
C ASP A 133 15.90 -15.75 7.45
N GLN A 134 17.22 -15.61 7.45
CA GLN A 134 17.90 -14.50 8.11
C GLN A 134 17.94 -13.24 7.25
N TYR A 135 17.82 -12.09 7.90
CA TYR A 135 17.99 -10.76 7.31
C TYR A 135 18.59 -9.80 8.33
N VAL A 136 19.23 -8.73 7.87
CA VAL A 136 19.71 -7.65 8.75
C VAL A 136 18.77 -6.47 8.63
N ARG A 137 18.36 -5.93 9.77
CA ARG A 137 17.58 -4.70 9.84
C ARG A 137 18.52 -3.49 9.84
N LEU A 138 18.37 -2.61 8.85
CA LEU A 138 19.16 -1.38 8.72
C LEU A 138 18.41 -0.16 9.29
N SER A 139 19.15 0.90 9.61
CA SER A 139 18.61 2.14 10.14
C SER A 139 18.28 3.16 9.04
N GLU A 140 16.99 3.44 8.83
CA GLU A 140 16.54 4.56 7.98
C GLU A 140 16.97 5.92 8.53
N GLN A 141 16.96 6.09 9.85
CA GLN A 141 17.37 7.36 10.47
C GLN A 141 18.85 7.63 10.22
N ALA A 142 19.72 6.64 10.38
CA ALA A 142 21.14 6.79 10.10
C ALA A 142 21.41 7.03 8.61
N PHE A 143 20.64 6.39 7.72
CA PHE A 143 20.66 6.68 6.29
C PHE A 143 20.31 8.15 6.00
N GLY A 144 19.22 8.65 6.58
CA GLY A 144 18.81 10.04 6.46
C GLY A 144 19.90 11.03 6.91
N VAL A 145 20.50 10.79 8.10
CA VAL A 145 21.63 11.58 8.59
C VAL A 145 22.82 11.51 7.63
N ALA A 146 23.12 10.33 7.07
CA ALA A 146 24.18 10.16 6.08
C ALA A 146 23.95 11.00 4.81
N VAL A 147 22.70 11.16 4.37
CA VAL A 147 22.35 12.03 3.23
C VAL A 147 22.58 13.49 3.59
N LEU A 148 22.13 13.96 4.75
CA LEU A 148 22.39 15.33 5.19
C LEU A 148 23.90 15.63 5.26
N ASP A 149 24.68 14.70 5.82
CA ASP A 149 26.14 14.82 5.89
C ASP A 149 26.78 14.83 4.49
N ALA A 150 26.32 13.97 3.59
CA ALA A 150 26.83 13.90 2.22
C ALA A 150 26.51 15.18 1.43
N CYS A 151 25.30 15.73 1.57
CA CYS A 151 24.89 16.97 0.93
C CYS A 151 25.68 18.18 1.42
N ARG A 152 25.96 18.27 2.73
CA ARG A 152 26.82 19.33 3.29
C ARG A 152 28.28 19.23 2.85
N ALA A 153 28.71 18.05 2.42
CA ALA A 153 30.08 17.79 1.99
C ALA A 153 30.28 17.88 0.47
N LEU A 154 29.28 18.36 -0.28
CA LEU A 154 29.38 18.65 -1.71
C LEU A 154 30.24 19.90 -1.97
N ASN A 155 30.87 19.94 -3.14
CA ASN A 155 31.73 21.06 -3.55
C ASN A 155 30.95 22.38 -3.65
N ASP A 156 31.61 23.50 -3.33
CA ASP A 156 31.07 24.86 -3.44
C ASP A 156 30.33 25.08 -4.77
N GLY A 157 29.03 25.37 -4.69
CA GLY A 157 28.14 25.62 -5.83
C GLY A 157 27.29 24.41 -6.28
N THR A 158 27.58 23.20 -5.81
CA THR A 158 26.68 22.04 -6.01
C THR A 158 25.55 22.06 -4.98
N SER A 159 24.31 22.03 -5.46
CA SER A 159 23.12 22.00 -4.61
C SER A 159 22.63 20.56 -4.39
N CYS A 160 21.95 20.32 -3.27
CA CYS A 160 21.28 19.08 -2.95
C CYS A 160 19.82 19.38 -2.62
N VAL A 161 18.92 18.81 -3.42
CA VAL A 161 17.47 19.05 -3.40
C VAL A 161 16.81 17.88 -2.69
N VAL A 162 16.57 18.06 -1.39
CA VAL A 162 15.98 17.08 -0.47
C VAL A 162 15.19 17.86 0.56
N GLY A 163 13.96 17.44 0.83
CA GLY A 163 13.05 18.09 1.76
C GLY A 163 12.87 19.58 1.50
N ASP A 164 12.60 20.34 2.55
CA ASP A 164 12.68 21.79 2.47
C ASP A 164 14.15 22.22 2.33
N GLU A 165 14.43 23.14 1.41
CA GLU A 165 15.79 23.63 1.22
C GLU A 165 16.01 25.07 1.73
N VAL A 166 17.28 25.39 1.94
CA VAL A 166 17.72 26.73 2.32
C VAL A 166 18.99 27.11 1.57
N TRP A 167 19.00 28.35 1.08
CA TRP A 167 20.20 28.95 0.49
C TRP A 167 21.27 29.15 1.56
N ARG A 168 22.45 28.54 1.36
CA ARG A 168 23.67 28.81 2.13
C ARG A 168 24.77 29.22 1.15
N GLY A 169 25.04 30.51 1.09
CA GLY A 169 25.94 31.07 0.07
C GLY A 169 25.36 30.84 -1.33
N ARG A 170 26.08 30.08 -2.18
CA ARG A 170 25.68 29.76 -3.56
C ARG A 170 25.08 28.36 -3.73
N GLN A 171 24.82 27.65 -2.63
CA GLN A 171 24.26 26.30 -2.65
C GLN A 171 22.87 26.29 -2.03
N LEU A 172 21.99 25.49 -2.61
CA LEU A 172 20.74 25.07 -2.00
C LEU A 172 21.01 23.76 -1.24
N LEU A 173 20.77 23.77 0.08
CA LEU A 173 21.04 22.64 0.96
C LEU A 173 19.79 22.23 1.75
N PRO A 174 19.64 20.94 2.08
CA PRO A 174 18.48 20.45 2.81
C PRO A 174 18.42 20.98 4.24
N ARG A 175 17.21 21.34 4.67
CA ARG A 175 16.85 21.66 6.05
C ARG A 175 16.35 20.43 6.78
N ASP A 176 15.57 19.59 6.09
CA ASP A 176 14.99 18.34 6.58
C ASP A 176 15.06 17.25 5.51
N LEU A 177 14.38 16.12 5.75
CA LEU A 177 14.33 14.97 4.84
C LEU A 177 12.90 14.67 4.34
N GLU A 178 11.99 15.64 4.46
CA GLU A 178 10.56 15.52 4.12
C GLU A 178 10.34 15.62 2.60
N GLY A 179 10.98 14.72 1.85
CA GLY A 179 10.97 14.63 0.39
C GLY A 179 12.35 14.29 -0.16
N GLY A 180 12.42 13.53 -1.26
CA GLY A 180 13.68 13.11 -1.86
C GLY A 180 13.49 11.95 -2.83
N GLU A 181 14.60 11.42 -3.34
CA GLU A 181 14.61 10.35 -4.35
C GLU A 181 15.51 9.19 -3.90
N PRO A 182 15.08 7.92 -4.01
CA PRO A 182 15.91 6.77 -3.65
C PRO A 182 17.24 6.70 -4.43
N THR A 183 17.27 7.23 -5.66
CA THR A 183 18.47 7.24 -6.51
C THR A 183 19.60 8.12 -5.98
N LEU A 184 19.36 8.94 -4.94
CA LEU A 184 20.43 9.61 -4.19
C LEU A 184 21.47 8.61 -3.66
N LEU A 185 21.07 7.36 -3.43
CA LEU A 185 21.96 6.25 -3.12
C LEU A 185 23.12 6.15 -4.15
N PHE A 186 22.83 6.35 -5.44
CA PHE A 186 23.80 6.33 -6.54
C PHE A 186 24.63 7.61 -6.64
N TYR A 187 23.98 8.78 -6.55
CA TYR A 187 24.67 10.05 -6.77
C TYR A 187 25.60 10.46 -5.62
N LEU A 188 25.30 10.06 -4.39
CA LEU A 188 26.08 10.42 -3.21
C LEU A 188 27.04 9.30 -2.83
N SER A 189 28.20 9.24 -3.52
CA SER A 189 29.20 8.19 -3.32
C SER A 189 29.67 8.01 -1.87
N ARG A 190 29.59 9.05 -1.03
CA ARG A 190 29.88 8.99 0.41
C ARG A 190 28.99 7.99 1.15
N LEU A 191 27.76 7.77 0.70
CA LEU A 191 26.79 6.87 1.34
C LEU A 191 27.28 5.43 1.41
N SER A 192 28.12 5.01 0.45
CA SER A 192 28.76 3.68 0.40
C SER A 192 29.48 3.26 1.69
N LYS A 193 29.90 4.24 2.52
CA LYS A 193 30.62 4.02 3.78
C LYS A 193 29.85 4.47 5.02
N THR A 194 28.78 5.26 4.87
CA THR A 194 28.16 5.98 6.00
C THR A 194 26.67 5.70 6.17
N ALA A 195 26.00 5.15 5.16
CA ALA A 195 24.54 5.06 5.11
C ALA A 195 23.97 3.73 5.62
N ALA A 196 24.75 2.64 5.57
CA ALA A 196 24.32 1.34 6.07
C ALA A 196 24.82 1.14 7.50
N LEU A 197 23.90 1.10 8.46
CA LEU A 197 24.17 0.83 9.87
C LEU A 197 23.08 -0.09 10.43
N PRO A 198 23.39 -0.97 11.39
CA PRO A 198 22.38 -1.75 12.09
C PRO A 198 21.32 -0.82 12.71
N TRP A 199 20.04 -1.18 12.59
CA TRP A 199 18.89 -0.40 13.06
C TRP A 199 19.05 0.15 14.47
N SER A 200 19.57 -0.68 15.35
CA SER A 200 19.72 -0.40 16.77
C SER A 200 20.82 0.63 17.11
N VAL A 201 21.64 1.04 16.14
CA VAL A 201 22.51 2.23 16.26
C VAL A 201 21.66 3.50 16.33
N CYS A 202 20.60 3.55 15.52
CA CYS A 202 19.81 4.75 15.34
C CYS A 202 18.37 4.38 14.98
N PRO A 203 17.53 4.03 15.96
CA PRO A 203 16.14 3.71 15.68
C PRO A 203 15.42 4.87 15.00
N TYR A 204 14.50 4.55 14.10
CA TYR A 204 13.71 5.55 13.39
C TYR A 204 12.86 6.40 14.35
N THR A 205 12.83 7.70 14.11
CA THR A 205 12.03 8.65 14.90
C THR A 205 10.90 9.21 14.07
N ALA A 206 9.68 9.04 14.59
CA ALA A 206 8.44 9.55 13.99
C ALA A 206 8.32 11.09 14.08
N LYS A 207 9.18 11.75 14.87
CA LYS A 207 9.05 13.17 15.18
C LYS A 207 9.60 14.04 14.02
N PRO A 208 8.79 14.91 13.40
CA PRO A 208 9.31 15.85 12.40
C PRO A 208 10.41 16.75 12.97
N GLY A 209 11.40 17.09 12.15
CA GLY A 209 12.53 17.94 12.53
C GLY A 209 13.63 17.23 13.34
N SER A 210 13.50 15.93 13.58
CA SER A 210 14.55 15.09 14.19
C SER A 210 15.49 14.45 13.16
N ASP A 211 15.51 14.96 11.93
CA ASP A 211 16.23 14.42 10.77
C ASP A 211 17.74 14.23 10.98
N GLY A 212 18.34 15.06 11.85
CA GLY A 212 19.77 15.00 12.19
C GLY A 212 20.10 14.25 13.48
N GLU A 213 19.10 13.74 14.21
CA GLU A 213 19.28 13.18 15.55
C GLU A 213 19.73 11.72 15.47
N CYS A 214 20.93 11.44 15.99
CA CYS A 214 21.48 10.09 16.07
C CYS A 214 22.64 10.01 17.09
N PRO A 215 22.35 9.90 18.40
CA PRO A 215 23.40 9.81 19.42
C PRO A 215 24.30 8.58 19.23
N GLY A 216 25.62 8.73 19.35
CA GLY A 216 26.58 7.62 19.20
C GLY A 216 26.91 7.26 17.75
N LEU A 217 26.43 8.02 16.76
CA LEU A 217 26.63 7.73 15.34
C LEU A 217 28.11 7.75 14.92
N ALA A 218 28.90 8.67 15.46
CA ALA A 218 30.32 8.80 15.11
C ALA A 218 31.12 7.58 15.57
N GLU A 219 30.87 7.13 16.80
CA GLU A 219 31.47 5.94 17.40
C GLU A 219 31.07 4.68 16.64
N ALA A 220 29.78 4.54 16.32
CA ALA A 220 29.27 3.40 15.54
C ALA A 220 29.89 3.35 14.13
N ARG A 221 29.99 4.49 13.43
CA ARG A 221 30.62 4.56 12.10
C ARG A 221 32.10 4.21 12.11
N ALA A 222 32.83 4.45 13.21
CA ALA A 222 34.26 4.21 13.28
C ALA A 222 34.64 2.72 13.18
N THR A 223 33.75 1.83 13.60
CA THR A 223 33.98 0.37 13.64
C THR A 223 32.95 -0.42 12.83
N ASN A 224 32.09 0.27 12.06
CA ASN A 224 31.01 -0.36 11.30
C ASN A 224 31.53 -1.27 10.17
N PRO A 225 31.13 -2.55 10.12
CA PRO A 225 31.51 -3.45 9.02
C PRO A 225 30.72 -3.18 7.73
N LEU A 226 29.54 -2.55 7.82
CA LEU A 226 28.63 -2.37 6.70
C LEU A 226 29.12 -1.26 5.76
N THR A 227 29.87 -1.67 4.76
CA THR A 227 30.23 -0.85 3.60
C THR A 227 29.76 -1.54 2.33
N PHE A 228 29.46 -0.78 1.29
CA PHE A 228 29.00 -1.33 0.02
C PHE A 228 29.58 -0.55 -1.16
N SER A 229 29.31 -1.01 -2.37
CA SER A 229 29.59 -0.29 -3.60
C SER A 229 28.41 -0.42 -4.55
N LEU A 230 28.18 0.60 -5.38
CA LEU A 230 27.18 0.56 -6.44
C LEU A 230 27.89 0.30 -7.76
N ALA A 231 27.59 -0.84 -8.38
CA ALA A 231 28.23 -1.25 -9.62
C ALA A 231 27.51 -0.69 -10.85
N SER A 232 26.19 -0.57 -10.80
CA SER A 232 25.36 -0.04 -11.89
C SER A 232 24.02 0.49 -11.38
N ILE A 233 23.40 1.34 -12.18
CA ILE A 233 22.00 1.75 -12.05
C ILE A 233 21.36 1.79 -13.44
N ASP A 234 20.13 1.31 -13.56
CA ASP A 234 19.30 1.45 -14.75
C ASP A 234 17.96 2.09 -14.39
N TRP A 235 17.48 2.98 -15.26
CA TRP A 235 16.21 3.67 -15.11
C TRP A 235 15.21 3.13 -16.13
N LEU A 236 14.02 2.78 -15.64
CA LEU A 236 12.99 2.07 -16.39
C LEU A 236 11.66 2.78 -16.20
N TYR A 237 10.94 2.98 -17.30
CA TYR A 237 9.67 3.70 -17.32
C TYR A 237 8.53 2.83 -17.85
N GLU A 238 8.85 1.95 -18.81
CA GLU A 238 7.88 1.13 -19.51
C GLU A 238 7.68 -0.23 -18.85
N ARG A 239 6.42 -0.69 -18.76
CA ARG A 239 6.05 -1.98 -18.18
C ARG A 239 6.88 -3.15 -18.68
N ARG A 240 7.06 -3.25 -20.00
CA ARG A 240 7.82 -4.35 -20.60
C ARG A 240 9.27 -4.34 -20.13
N ALA A 241 9.89 -3.16 -20.06
CA ALA A 241 11.28 -3.02 -19.63
C ALA A 241 11.42 -3.35 -18.13
N VAL A 242 10.52 -2.83 -17.28
CA VAL A 242 10.49 -3.11 -15.85
C VAL A 242 10.34 -4.60 -15.57
N THR A 243 9.30 -5.23 -16.13
CA THR A 243 9.03 -6.66 -15.88
C THR A 243 10.10 -7.58 -16.45
N GLN A 244 10.69 -7.23 -17.60
CA GLN A 244 11.83 -7.95 -18.16
C GLN A 244 13.06 -7.83 -17.26
N ARG A 245 13.43 -6.60 -16.86
CA ARG A 245 14.58 -6.39 -15.97
C ARG A 245 14.41 -7.13 -14.66
N LEU A 246 13.22 -7.09 -14.06
CA LEU A 246 12.94 -7.74 -12.79
C LEU A 246 13.16 -9.26 -12.85
N ARG A 247 12.79 -9.90 -13.97
CA ARG A 247 13.08 -11.33 -14.19
C ARG A 247 14.55 -11.61 -14.44
N GLU A 248 15.22 -10.76 -15.23
CA GLU A 248 16.62 -10.96 -15.61
C GLU A 248 17.57 -10.80 -14.44
N THR A 249 17.35 -9.78 -13.61
CA THR A 249 18.24 -9.48 -12.48
C THR A 249 17.78 -10.13 -11.19
N GLN A 250 16.48 -10.44 -11.08
CA GLN A 250 15.84 -10.93 -9.85
C GLN A 250 16.11 -10.01 -8.65
N ARG A 251 16.35 -8.71 -8.89
CA ARG A 251 16.67 -7.72 -7.86
C ARG A 251 15.45 -6.95 -7.40
N LEU A 252 15.39 -6.63 -6.11
CA LEU A 252 14.47 -5.61 -5.62
C LEU A 252 14.88 -4.26 -6.22
N MET A 253 13.91 -3.51 -6.76
CA MET A 253 14.11 -2.21 -7.38
C MET A 253 13.38 -1.12 -6.60
N THR A 254 13.72 0.15 -6.82
CA THR A 254 12.91 1.27 -6.32
C THR A 254 11.85 1.65 -7.34
N LEU A 255 10.69 2.08 -6.88
CA LEU A 255 9.62 2.63 -7.72
C LEU A 255 9.20 3.98 -7.13
N SER A 256 9.38 5.04 -7.91
CA SER A 256 8.96 6.40 -7.59
C SER A 256 7.78 6.76 -8.48
N THR A 257 6.74 7.36 -7.91
CA THR A 257 5.53 7.75 -8.64
C THR A 257 4.84 8.92 -7.94
N PRO A 258 4.18 9.81 -8.69
CA PRO A 258 3.18 10.68 -8.11
C PRO A 258 2.04 9.89 -7.47
N LEU A 259 1.53 10.39 -6.35
CA LEU A 259 0.28 9.96 -5.74
C LEU A 259 -0.87 10.84 -6.20
N LEU A 260 -2.02 10.21 -6.32
CA LEU A 260 -3.26 10.84 -6.74
C LEU A 260 -4.24 10.92 -5.58
N THR A 261 -4.98 12.01 -5.54
CA THR A 261 -6.19 12.16 -4.75
C THR A 261 -7.40 11.85 -5.63
N VAL A 262 -8.14 10.82 -5.25
CA VAL A 262 -9.39 10.41 -5.88
C VAL A 262 -10.54 11.27 -5.37
N ARG A 263 -11.43 11.69 -6.29
CA ARG A 263 -12.55 12.58 -5.98
C ARG A 263 -13.88 11.86 -6.19
N TYR A 264 -14.58 11.61 -5.10
CA TYR A 264 -15.91 11.00 -5.10
C TYR A 264 -17.01 12.06 -5.17
N LEU A 265 -18.12 11.70 -5.80
CA LEU A 265 -19.38 12.45 -5.74
C LEU A 265 -20.33 11.74 -4.78
N LEU A 266 -20.54 12.31 -3.59
CA LEU A 266 -21.41 11.74 -2.56
C LEU A 266 -22.83 12.31 -2.70
N PRO A 267 -23.88 11.47 -2.74
CA PRO A 267 -25.26 11.94 -2.90
C PRO A 267 -25.72 12.69 -1.63
N CYS A 268 -25.89 14.00 -1.76
CA CYS A 268 -26.41 14.87 -0.71
C CYS A 268 -27.92 15.00 -0.84
N THR A 269 -28.65 14.32 0.03
CA THR A 269 -30.11 14.31 0.09
C THR A 269 -30.56 14.77 1.48
N ALA A 270 -31.86 15.01 1.67
CA ALA A 270 -32.39 15.30 3.00
C ALA A 270 -32.06 14.19 4.03
N ALA A 271 -31.96 12.93 3.59
CA ALA A 271 -31.63 11.80 4.45
C ALA A 271 -30.13 11.73 4.82
N SER A 272 -29.23 12.12 3.90
CA SER A 272 -27.78 12.04 4.10
C SER A 272 -27.15 13.34 4.61
N ALA A 273 -27.85 14.48 4.49
CA ALA A 273 -27.35 15.83 4.82
C ALA A 273 -26.75 15.93 6.24
N HIS A 274 -27.41 15.35 7.24
CA HIS A 274 -26.91 15.39 8.61
C HIS A 274 -25.60 14.61 8.78
N VAL A 275 -25.46 13.44 8.13
CA VAL A 275 -24.31 12.54 8.30
C VAL A 275 -23.12 13.02 7.47
N LEU A 276 -23.36 13.42 6.22
CA LEU A 276 -22.35 13.95 5.30
C LEU A 276 -21.96 15.40 5.58
N LYS A 277 -22.70 16.10 6.46
CA LYS A 277 -22.53 17.53 6.75
C LYS A 277 -22.59 18.41 5.50
N CYS A 278 -23.49 18.07 4.58
CA CYS A 278 -23.72 18.78 3.33
C CYS A 278 -25.10 19.46 3.33
N ASN A 279 -25.28 20.47 2.47
CA ASN A 279 -26.57 21.11 2.27
C ASN A 279 -27.11 20.88 0.83
N PRO A 280 -28.18 20.07 0.66
CA PRO A 280 -28.69 19.74 -0.67
C PRO A 280 -29.33 20.93 -1.42
N LYS A 281 -29.51 22.08 -0.75
CA LYS A 281 -30.06 23.31 -1.33
C LYS A 281 -28.99 24.37 -1.60
N ASP A 282 -27.75 24.13 -1.17
CA ASP A 282 -26.66 25.06 -1.38
C ASP A 282 -26.19 24.98 -2.84
N LYS A 283 -26.36 26.06 -3.60
CA LYS A 283 -26.02 26.08 -5.02
C LYS A 283 -24.50 26.14 -5.28
N GLU A 284 -23.69 26.49 -4.28
CA GLU A 284 -22.24 26.58 -4.41
C GLU A 284 -21.57 25.23 -4.16
N GLU A 285 -22.03 24.50 -3.15
CA GLU A 285 -21.53 23.16 -2.81
C GLU A 285 -22.08 22.08 -3.77
N CYS A 286 -23.32 22.29 -4.24
CA CYS A 286 -24.04 21.29 -5.02
C CYS A 286 -23.53 21.13 -6.46
N ARG A 287 -23.18 19.89 -6.81
CA ARG A 287 -22.82 19.48 -8.17
C ARG A 287 -23.86 18.50 -8.74
N VAL A 288 -23.90 18.42 -10.07
CA VAL A 288 -24.70 17.42 -10.78
C VAL A 288 -24.18 16.03 -10.45
N CYS A 289 -25.06 15.15 -9.98
CA CYS A 289 -24.72 13.75 -9.71
C CYS A 289 -24.47 12.97 -11.01
N PRO A 290 -23.71 11.85 -10.94
CA PRO A 290 -23.57 10.92 -12.06
C PRO A 290 -24.94 10.48 -12.62
N ALA A 291 -25.00 10.21 -13.92
CA ALA A 291 -26.21 9.76 -14.59
C ALA A 291 -26.56 8.28 -14.33
N GLU A 292 -25.74 7.57 -13.56
CA GLU A 292 -25.98 6.17 -13.19
C GLU A 292 -27.31 6.03 -12.44
N PRO A 293 -28.09 4.94 -12.67
CA PRO A 293 -29.39 4.73 -12.03
C PRO A 293 -29.36 4.82 -10.49
N ALA A 294 -28.24 4.44 -9.88
CA ALA A 294 -28.01 4.54 -8.44
C ALA A 294 -28.25 5.95 -7.88
N PHE A 295 -27.89 6.98 -8.66
CA PHE A 295 -28.03 8.38 -8.29
C PHE A 295 -29.38 8.98 -8.68
N GLY A 296 -30.31 8.21 -9.26
CA GLY A 296 -31.59 8.71 -9.78
C GLY A 296 -32.47 9.44 -8.74
N GLY A 297 -32.24 9.19 -7.44
CA GLY A 297 -32.91 9.88 -6.33
C GLY A 297 -32.17 11.11 -5.78
N ALA A 298 -31.01 11.48 -6.31
CA ALA A 298 -30.17 12.56 -5.83
C ALA A 298 -30.02 13.66 -6.88
N ALA A 299 -30.64 14.82 -6.62
CA ALA A 299 -30.46 16.02 -7.45
C ALA A 299 -29.14 16.75 -7.17
N CYS A 300 -28.46 16.39 -6.08
CA CYS A 300 -27.30 17.09 -5.57
C CYS A 300 -26.22 16.12 -5.08
N CYS A 301 -24.98 16.33 -5.54
CA CYS A 301 -23.81 15.61 -5.06
C CYS A 301 -22.74 16.58 -4.58
N VAL A 302 -21.99 16.17 -3.56
CA VAL A 302 -20.87 16.94 -3.01
C VAL A 302 -19.56 16.21 -3.24
N VAL A 303 -18.49 16.97 -3.50
CA VAL A 303 -17.17 16.41 -3.78
C VAL A 303 -16.51 16.01 -2.47
N SER A 304 -15.94 14.81 -2.43
CA SER A 304 -15.17 14.33 -1.29
C SER A 304 -13.89 13.64 -1.76
N GLU A 305 -12.76 14.00 -1.18
CA GLU A 305 -11.42 13.65 -1.66
C GLU A 305 -10.76 12.60 -0.76
N ARG A 306 -10.15 11.57 -1.35
CA ARG A 306 -9.45 10.47 -0.66
C ARG A 306 -8.14 10.15 -1.38
N ASP A 307 -7.15 9.68 -0.65
CA ASP A 307 -5.91 9.21 -1.25
C ASP A 307 -6.21 7.95 -2.09
N SER A 308 -5.40 7.73 -3.14
CA SER A 308 -5.58 6.67 -4.16
C SER A 308 -5.18 5.27 -3.67
N SER A 309 -5.63 4.86 -2.47
CA SER A 309 -5.33 3.53 -1.92
C SER A 309 -6.52 2.91 -1.18
N THR A 310 -6.67 1.59 -1.25
CA THR A 310 -7.71 0.84 -0.53
C THR A 310 -7.19 0.17 0.74
N MET A 311 -8.10 -0.28 1.61
CA MET A 311 -7.75 -1.16 2.73
C MET A 311 -7.41 -2.60 2.30
N GLY A 312 -7.58 -2.93 1.01
CA GLY A 312 -7.08 -4.17 0.42
C GLY A 312 -5.66 -4.03 -0.12
N GLY A 313 -4.93 -2.97 0.24
CA GLY A 313 -3.57 -2.76 -0.24
C GLY A 313 -3.47 -2.52 -1.75
N GLU A 314 -4.45 -1.84 -2.35
CA GLU A 314 -4.44 -1.60 -3.80
C GLU A 314 -4.43 -0.11 -4.10
N PHE A 315 -3.53 0.33 -4.98
CA PHE A 315 -3.61 1.65 -5.58
C PHE A 315 -4.64 1.67 -6.69
N PHE A 316 -5.38 2.77 -6.82
CA PHE A 316 -6.47 2.83 -7.80
C PHE A 316 -6.82 4.25 -8.21
N ARG A 317 -7.33 4.40 -9.43
CA ARG A 317 -8.06 5.60 -9.87
C ARG A 317 -9.50 5.23 -10.17
N LEU A 318 -10.40 6.20 -10.07
CA LEU A 318 -11.76 6.02 -10.58
C LEU A 318 -11.77 6.12 -12.12
N PRO A 319 -12.71 5.45 -12.81
CA PRO A 319 -12.78 5.49 -14.27
C PRO A 319 -12.94 6.92 -14.82
N SER A 320 -12.07 7.28 -15.78
CA SER A 320 -12.10 8.59 -16.46
C SER A 320 -13.44 8.84 -17.16
N GLY A 321 -13.84 10.11 -17.24
CA GLY A 321 -15.08 10.53 -17.92
C GLY A 321 -16.39 10.25 -17.18
N SER A 322 -16.41 9.29 -16.24
CA SER A 322 -17.56 9.03 -15.35
C SER A 322 -17.38 9.62 -13.94
N HIS A 323 -16.14 9.98 -13.60
CA HIS A 323 -15.77 10.60 -12.33
C HIS A 323 -14.99 11.88 -12.56
N LEU A 324 -14.87 12.68 -11.49
CA LEU A 324 -14.00 13.86 -11.52
C LEU A 324 -12.54 13.42 -11.67
N GLU A 325 -11.81 14.16 -12.47
CA GLU A 325 -10.38 13.91 -12.66
C GLU A 325 -9.64 14.00 -11.31
N PRO A 326 -8.69 13.08 -11.05
CA PRO A 326 -7.91 13.08 -9.83
C PRO A 326 -7.00 14.32 -9.78
N VAL A 327 -6.58 14.67 -8.56
CA VAL A 327 -5.61 15.75 -8.33
C VAL A 327 -4.28 15.14 -7.88
N LEU A 328 -3.17 15.77 -8.23
CA LEU A 328 -1.86 15.39 -7.70
C LEU A 328 -1.82 15.66 -6.19
N GLU A 329 -1.47 14.64 -5.40
CA GLU A 329 -1.28 14.78 -3.95
C GLU A 329 0.18 15.13 -3.63
N GLY A 330 1.12 14.47 -4.29
CA GLY A 330 2.55 14.57 -4.05
C GLY A 330 3.30 13.44 -4.77
N ALA A 331 4.54 13.19 -4.39
CA ALA A 331 5.33 12.06 -4.87
C ALA A 331 5.50 11.01 -3.77
N HIS A 332 5.69 9.76 -4.16
CA HIS A 332 5.91 8.64 -3.24
C HIS A 332 6.88 7.63 -3.83
N ALA A 333 7.68 7.03 -2.96
CA ALA A 333 8.67 6.04 -3.32
C ALA A 333 8.43 4.75 -2.53
N MET A 334 8.54 3.62 -3.23
CA MET A 334 8.29 2.29 -2.71
C MET A 334 9.36 1.32 -3.24
N ALA A 335 9.40 0.11 -2.68
CA ALA A 335 10.24 -0.96 -3.18
C ALA A 335 9.43 -1.88 -4.11
N LEU A 336 9.84 -2.01 -5.38
CA LEU A 336 9.27 -2.96 -6.33
C LEU A 336 9.80 -4.37 -6.04
N VAL A 337 8.90 -5.26 -5.65
CA VAL A 337 9.23 -6.65 -5.27
C VAL A 337 8.69 -7.68 -6.25
N GLY A 338 7.80 -7.31 -7.16
CA GLY A 338 7.21 -8.27 -8.09
C GLY A 338 6.23 -7.65 -9.08
N TYR A 339 5.61 -8.50 -9.88
CA TYR A 339 4.44 -8.17 -10.69
C TYR A 339 3.58 -9.42 -10.90
N SER A 340 2.33 -9.18 -11.30
CA SER A 340 1.39 -10.20 -11.75
C SER A 340 0.62 -9.64 -12.93
N ASP A 341 0.49 -10.38 -14.03
CA ASP A 341 -0.34 -10.03 -15.19
C ASP A 341 -1.81 -10.45 -15.00
N VAL A 342 -2.10 -11.24 -13.96
CA VAL A 342 -3.38 -11.95 -13.80
C VAL A 342 -4.15 -11.56 -12.55
N PHE A 343 -3.51 -10.88 -11.59
CA PHE A 343 -4.21 -10.38 -10.42
C PHE A 343 -5.22 -9.31 -10.84
N ARG A 344 -6.44 -9.40 -10.31
CA ARG A 344 -7.52 -8.46 -10.57
C ARG A 344 -7.81 -7.67 -9.30
N SER A 345 -7.67 -6.35 -9.38
CA SER A 345 -7.95 -5.44 -8.26
C SER A 345 -9.46 -5.29 -8.02
N GLN A 346 -9.84 -4.72 -6.88
CA GLN A 346 -11.22 -4.42 -6.50
C GLN A 346 -11.91 -3.48 -7.50
N GLN A 347 -11.16 -2.56 -8.11
CA GLN A 347 -11.65 -1.66 -9.16
C GLN A 347 -11.64 -2.30 -10.56
N GLY A 348 -11.24 -3.56 -10.67
CA GLY A 348 -11.29 -4.33 -11.91
C GLY A 348 -10.06 -4.19 -12.81
N PHE A 349 -9.01 -3.50 -12.37
CA PHE A 349 -7.74 -3.48 -13.09
C PHE A 349 -7.15 -4.89 -13.12
N VAL A 350 -6.58 -5.27 -14.27
CA VAL A 350 -5.93 -6.57 -14.44
C VAL A 350 -4.45 -6.35 -14.69
N GLY A 351 -3.64 -6.95 -13.83
CA GLY A 351 -2.21 -6.87 -13.89
C GLY A 351 -1.62 -5.59 -13.25
N GLY A 352 -0.44 -5.73 -12.66
CA GLY A 352 0.20 -4.67 -11.90
C GLY A 352 1.48 -5.11 -11.23
N TYR A 353 2.17 -4.11 -10.70
CA TYR A 353 3.34 -4.29 -9.84
C TYR A 353 2.93 -4.66 -8.42
N ILE A 354 3.80 -5.39 -7.74
CA ILE A 354 3.70 -5.67 -6.31
C ILE A 354 4.81 -4.83 -5.65
N VAL A 355 4.41 -3.95 -4.74
CA VAL A 355 5.33 -3.01 -4.10
C VAL A 355 5.29 -3.19 -2.58
N LYS A 356 6.45 -3.16 -1.93
CA LYS A 356 6.59 -3.02 -0.49
C LYS A 356 6.51 -1.53 -0.16
N ASN A 357 5.50 -1.16 0.65
CA ASN A 357 5.25 0.22 1.05
C ASN A 357 5.82 0.49 2.45
N SER A 358 5.66 1.70 2.99
CA SER A 358 6.14 2.09 4.33
C SER A 358 5.06 2.74 5.20
N TRP A 359 3.82 2.29 5.04
CA TRP A 359 2.64 2.80 5.76
C TRP A 359 2.10 1.77 6.76
N TRP A 360 1.47 2.26 7.83
CA TRP A 360 0.79 1.41 8.81
C TRP A 360 -0.46 0.77 8.23
N ASP A 361 -0.83 -0.39 8.78
CA ASP A 361 -2.12 -1.01 8.55
C ASP A 361 -3.15 -0.61 9.63
N GLY A 362 -4.41 -0.57 9.23
CA GLY A 362 -5.53 -0.16 10.05
C GLY A 362 -5.67 1.36 10.16
N LEU A 363 -5.95 1.81 11.39
CA LEU A 363 -6.28 3.20 11.69
C LEU A 363 -5.00 3.99 12.05
N PRO A 364 -4.80 5.20 11.52
CA PRO A 364 -3.62 6.02 11.80
C PRO A 364 -3.39 6.27 13.30
N PRO A 365 -2.13 6.19 13.79
CA PRO A 365 -1.82 6.56 15.16
C PRO A 365 -1.78 8.10 15.31
N GLY A 366 -2.91 8.81 15.50
CA GLY A 366 -2.88 10.27 15.65
C GLY A 366 -4.21 10.99 15.42
N PRO A 367 -4.31 12.31 15.66
CA PRO A 367 -5.50 13.08 15.35
C PRO A 367 -5.63 13.35 13.83
N GLY A 368 -6.85 13.35 13.29
CA GLY A 368 -7.11 13.73 11.90
C GLY A 368 -7.09 12.58 10.90
N TRP A 369 -7.87 11.53 11.15
CA TRP A 369 -7.86 10.31 10.35
C TRP A 369 -8.42 10.60 8.96
N LYS A 370 -7.55 10.74 7.95
CA LYS A 370 -8.00 10.96 6.57
C LYS A 370 -8.30 9.66 5.84
N GLN A 371 -7.73 8.55 6.29
CA GLN A 371 -7.98 7.23 5.74
C GLN A 371 -7.51 6.11 6.66
N ALA A 372 -8.11 4.94 6.49
CA ALA A 372 -7.63 3.67 7.02
C ALA A 372 -6.94 2.90 5.91
N ARG A 373 -5.92 2.12 6.25
CA ARG A 373 -5.11 1.36 5.28
C ARG A 373 -5.12 -0.11 5.62
N GLY A 374 -4.71 -0.92 4.67
CA GLY A 374 -4.44 -2.33 4.85
C GLY A 374 -3.47 -2.79 3.77
N SER A 375 -3.00 -4.01 3.91
CA SER A 375 -1.96 -4.56 3.06
C SER A 375 -2.08 -6.08 2.99
N HIS A 376 -1.28 -6.68 2.13
CA HIS A 376 -1.23 -8.12 1.99
C HIS A 376 0.21 -8.63 1.93
N SER A 377 0.34 -9.95 1.96
CA SER A 377 1.57 -10.64 1.64
C SER A 377 1.85 -10.63 0.13
N VAL A 378 3.12 -10.77 -0.25
CA VAL A 378 3.49 -11.01 -1.66
C VAL A 378 2.79 -12.27 -2.20
N ALA A 379 2.63 -13.30 -1.36
CA ALA A 379 2.00 -14.56 -1.74
C ALA A 379 0.54 -14.37 -2.18
N PHE A 380 -0.19 -13.44 -1.57
CA PHE A 380 -1.57 -13.10 -1.95
C PHE A 380 -1.67 -12.52 -3.35
N PHE A 381 -0.88 -11.48 -3.65
CA PHE A 381 -0.88 -10.86 -5.00
C PHE A 381 -0.33 -11.79 -6.07
N MET A 382 0.56 -12.71 -5.68
CA MET A 382 1.03 -13.80 -6.53
C MET A 382 0.02 -14.95 -6.68
N GLN A 383 -1.14 -14.87 -6.02
CA GLN A 383 -2.20 -15.89 -5.98
C GLN A 383 -1.65 -17.28 -5.60
N GLN A 384 -0.78 -17.31 -4.59
CA GLN A 384 -0.14 -18.53 -4.10
C GLN A 384 -0.78 -19.08 -2.82
N VAL A 385 -1.69 -18.30 -2.22
CA VAL A 385 -2.42 -18.59 -0.98
C VAL A 385 -3.89 -18.28 -1.18
N SER A 386 -4.77 -18.96 -0.45
CA SER A 386 -6.20 -18.64 -0.49
C SER A 386 -6.51 -17.38 0.33
N PRO A 387 -7.67 -16.75 0.15
CA PRO A 387 -8.10 -15.65 1.02
C PRO A 387 -8.18 -16.07 2.51
N ALA A 388 -8.48 -17.33 2.80
CA ALA A 388 -8.52 -17.85 4.17
C ALA A 388 -7.12 -17.99 4.78
N ASP A 389 -6.14 -18.48 4.00
CA ASP A 389 -4.74 -18.54 4.43
C ASP A 389 -4.17 -17.14 4.65
N GLU A 390 -4.48 -16.22 3.73
CA GLU A 390 -4.08 -14.82 3.85
C GLU A 390 -4.70 -14.16 5.09
N ALA A 391 -5.97 -14.42 5.39
CA ALA A 391 -6.62 -13.88 6.59
C ALA A 391 -5.98 -14.39 7.90
N ALA A 392 -5.21 -15.48 7.87
CA ALA A 392 -4.43 -15.94 9.03
C ALA A 392 -3.10 -15.19 9.21
N VAL A 393 -2.63 -14.46 8.20
CA VAL A 393 -1.36 -13.71 8.21
C VAL A 393 -1.62 -12.20 8.15
N CYS A 394 -2.42 -11.74 7.21
CA CYS A 394 -2.85 -10.36 7.00
C CYS A 394 -4.39 -10.26 7.09
N PRO A 395 -4.99 -10.42 8.29
CA PRO A 395 -6.44 -10.38 8.50
C PRO A 395 -7.11 -9.06 8.07
N ASN A 396 -6.36 -7.95 8.05
CA ASN A 396 -6.90 -6.61 7.78
C ASN A 396 -8.15 -6.31 8.63
N ALA A 397 -8.10 -6.56 9.94
CA ALA A 397 -9.29 -6.55 10.81
C ALA A 397 -10.11 -5.24 10.76
N HIS A 398 -9.49 -4.09 10.49
CA HIS A 398 -10.20 -2.82 10.34
C HIS A 398 -10.93 -2.66 9.01
N SER A 399 -10.61 -3.47 8.00
CA SER A 399 -11.28 -3.43 6.71
C SER A 399 -12.72 -3.90 6.87
N PRO A 400 -13.73 -3.10 6.45
CA PRO A 400 -15.12 -3.53 6.47
C PRO A 400 -15.38 -4.78 5.63
N GLN A 401 -14.50 -5.07 4.66
CA GLN A 401 -14.56 -6.28 3.84
C GLN A 401 -14.14 -7.55 4.61
N SER A 402 -13.44 -7.39 5.73
CA SER A 402 -13.00 -8.49 6.60
C SER A 402 -13.98 -8.78 7.75
N TRP A 403 -15.05 -7.99 7.91
CA TRP A 403 -16.01 -8.19 9.01
C TRP A 403 -17.03 -9.28 8.69
N TYR A 404 -17.40 -10.06 9.70
CA TYR A 404 -18.35 -11.16 9.57
C TYR A 404 -19.80 -10.62 9.59
N PRO A 405 -20.58 -10.76 8.50
CA PRO A 405 -21.97 -10.31 8.48
C PRO A 405 -22.92 -11.32 9.13
N CYS A 406 -23.99 -10.84 9.75
CA CYS A 406 -25.04 -11.68 10.32
C CYS A 406 -26.43 -11.07 10.18
N GLY A 407 -27.44 -11.90 9.95
CA GLY A 407 -28.77 -11.44 9.52
C GLY A 407 -29.66 -10.85 10.62
N SER A 408 -29.43 -11.18 11.90
CA SER A 408 -30.21 -10.67 13.04
C SER A 408 -29.38 -10.71 14.32
N VAL A 409 -29.70 -9.86 15.31
CA VAL A 409 -28.97 -9.81 16.60
C VAL A 409 -28.92 -11.18 17.27
N ARG A 410 -30.01 -11.96 17.19
CA ARG A 410 -30.06 -13.33 17.73
C ARG A 410 -29.04 -14.26 17.04
N ALA A 411 -28.93 -14.17 15.71
CA ALA A 411 -27.96 -14.96 14.96
C ALA A 411 -26.53 -14.52 15.30
N CYS A 412 -26.27 -13.21 15.34
CA CYS A 412 -24.96 -12.64 15.67
C CYS A 412 -24.48 -13.07 17.07
N ARG A 413 -25.38 -13.11 18.06
CA ARG A 413 -25.06 -13.56 19.43
C ARG A 413 -24.91 -15.08 19.57
N SER A 414 -25.13 -15.86 18.52
CA SER A 414 -25.06 -17.32 18.62
C SER A 414 -23.61 -17.80 18.72
N ASN A 415 -23.38 -18.81 19.57
CA ASN A 415 -22.06 -19.46 19.67
C ASN A 415 -21.58 -20.02 18.34
N LYS A 416 -22.53 -20.46 17.49
CA LYS A 416 -22.25 -20.95 16.13
C LYS A 416 -21.60 -19.84 15.29
N THR A 417 -22.24 -18.67 15.20
CA THR A 417 -21.71 -17.53 14.44
C THR A 417 -20.36 -17.05 15.01
N ALA A 418 -20.23 -16.95 16.33
CA ALA A 418 -18.96 -16.59 16.96
C ALA A 418 -17.83 -17.61 16.69
N ALA A 419 -18.15 -18.89 16.57
CA ALA A 419 -17.18 -19.91 16.19
C ALA A 419 -16.75 -19.78 14.71
N PHE A 420 -17.69 -19.57 13.80
CA PHE A 420 -17.38 -19.37 12.38
C PHE A 420 -16.57 -18.10 12.13
N ALA A 421 -16.93 -16.99 12.75
CA ALA A 421 -16.21 -15.72 12.61
C ALA A 421 -14.75 -15.86 13.09
N ARG A 422 -14.54 -16.47 14.26
CA ARG A 422 -13.19 -16.75 14.77
C ARG A 422 -12.40 -17.69 13.87
N ALA A 423 -13.01 -18.76 13.38
CA ALA A 423 -12.33 -19.70 12.48
C ALA A 423 -11.94 -19.06 11.14
N ALA A 424 -12.65 -18.02 10.71
CA ALA A 424 -12.37 -17.26 9.49
C ALA A 424 -11.42 -16.06 9.72
N ASN A 425 -10.97 -15.82 10.96
CA ASN A 425 -10.22 -14.60 11.35
C ASN A 425 -10.97 -13.30 11.01
N GLN A 426 -12.30 -13.32 11.07
CA GLN A 426 -13.17 -12.18 10.77
C GLN A 426 -13.76 -11.61 12.06
N PRO A 427 -13.62 -10.28 12.31
CA PRO A 427 -14.29 -9.64 13.43
C PRO A 427 -15.81 -9.72 13.29
N LEU A 428 -16.49 -10.10 14.37
CA LEU A 428 -17.94 -10.18 14.46
C LEU A 428 -18.51 -8.99 15.23
N HIS A 429 -17.89 -8.67 16.38
CA HIS A 429 -18.34 -7.60 17.26
C HIS A 429 -17.65 -6.30 16.88
N LEU A 430 -18.46 -5.28 16.64
CA LEU A 430 -18.02 -3.95 16.24
C LEU A 430 -18.40 -2.92 17.30
N THR A 431 -17.70 -1.79 17.32
CA THR A 431 -18.00 -0.64 18.14
C THR A 431 -18.00 0.62 17.31
N CYS A 432 -18.93 1.53 17.60
CA CYS A 432 -18.98 2.82 16.95
C CYS A 432 -17.86 3.74 17.47
N LEU A 433 -17.04 4.26 16.57
CA LEU A 433 -16.05 5.30 16.83
C LEU A 433 -16.62 6.71 16.59
N ASP A 434 -17.37 6.87 15.50
CA ASP A 434 -17.86 8.16 14.96
C ASP A 434 -16.73 9.21 14.82
N ALA A 435 -15.55 8.76 14.36
CA ALA A 435 -14.33 9.56 14.29
C ALA A 435 -13.97 10.03 12.87
N SER A 436 -14.78 9.67 11.87
CA SER A 436 -14.53 10.05 10.48
C SER A 436 -14.64 11.57 10.27
N PRO A 437 -13.71 12.20 9.54
CA PRO A 437 -13.86 13.59 9.14
C PRO A 437 -14.96 13.75 8.08
N PHE A 438 -15.36 12.67 7.42
CA PHE A 438 -16.32 12.66 6.30
C PHE A 438 -17.73 12.23 6.71
N LEU A 439 -17.85 11.46 7.78
CA LEU A 439 -19.11 10.90 8.28
C LEU A 439 -19.24 11.18 9.77
N ARG A 440 -20.29 11.90 10.18
CA ARG A 440 -20.49 12.26 11.59
C ARG A 440 -21.91 12.05 12.04
N GLY A 441 -22.07 11.57 13.28
CA GLY A 441 -23.37 11.28 13.86
C GLY A 441 -24.07 10.12 13.18
N LEU A 442 -23.32 9.16 12.63
CA LEU A 442 -23.90 7.94 12.06
C LEU A 442 -24.40 7.00 13.16
N CYS A 443 -23.63 6.89 14.26
CA CYS A 443 -23.94 6.06 15.42
C CYS A 443 -23.47 6.75 16.71
N ARG A 444 -23.86 6.22 17.89
CA ARG A 444 -23.35 6.74 19.17
C ARG A 444 -21.99 6.14 19.46
N LYS A 445 -20.98 6.98 19.75
CA LYS A 445 -19.65 6.51 20.16
C LYS A 445 -19.74 5.48 21.30
N GLY A 446 -19.04 4.35 21.14
CA GLY A 446 -19.03 3.21 22.05
C GLY A 446 -20.23 2.27 21.92
N GLU A 447 -21.19 2.55 21.04
CA GLU A 447 -22.34 1.67 20.81
C GLU A 447 -21.88 0.33 20.21
N PRO A 448 -22.30 -0.82 20.77
CA PRO A 448 -21.96 -2.12 20.23
C PRO A 448 -22.83 -2.44 19.02
N LEU A 449 -22.19 -2.93 17.96
CA LEU A 449 -22.78 -3.14 16.65
C LEU A 449 -22.40 -4.51 16.09
N PHE A 450 -23.25 -5.01 15.19
CA PHE A 450 -22.92 -6.09 14.26
C PHE A 450 -23.08 -5.60 12.83
N LEU A 451 -22.25 -6.10 11.91
CA LEU A 451 -22.47 -5.89 10.49
C LEU A 451 -23.64 -6.77 10.01
N ARG A 452 -24.61 -6.17 9.33
CA ARG A 452 -25.70 -6.89 8.66
C ARG A 452 -25.31 -7.24 7.23
N SER A 453 -24.87 -6.23 6.47
CA SER A 453 -24.59 -6.35 5.05
C SER A 453 -23.84 -5.12 4.55
N ILE A 454 -23.05 -5.29 3.49
CA ILE A 454 -22.52 -4.21 2.67
C ILE A 454 -23.01 -4.46 1.25
N ALA A 455 -23.62 -3.44 0.64
CA ALA A 455 -24.13 -3.53 -0.73
C ALA A 455 -23.46 -2.45 -1.60
N PRO A 456 -23.05 -2.78 -2.85
CA PRO A 456 -22.60 -1.76 -3.79
C PRO A 456 -23.74 -0.80 -4.10
N PHE A 457 -23.42 0.50 -4.19
CA PHE A 457 -24.38 1.54 -4.57
C PHE A 457 -24.22 1.89 -6.05
N GLY A 458 -23.00 2.21 -6.48
CA GLY A 458 -22.68 2.82 -7.78
C GLY A 458 -21.57 3.86 -7.60
N GLY A 459 -20.91 4.26 -8.68
CA GLY A 459 -19.83 5.26 -8.64
C GLY A 459 -18.69 4.98 -7.66
N GLY A 460 -18.36 3.71 -7.39
CA GLY A 460 -17.35 3.31 -6.41
C GLY A 460 -17.78 3.42 -4.94
N LEU A 461 -19.07 3.67 -4.68
CA LEU A 461 -19.65 3.81 -3.33
C LEU A 461 -20.36 2.52 -2.88
N ALA A 462 -20.49 2.36 -1.57
CA ALA A 462 -21.22 1.28 -0.93
C ALA A 462 -22.10 1.79 0.22
N THR A 463 -23.14 1.02 0.54
CA THR A 463 -24.01 1.22 1.70
C THR A 463 -23.83 0.06 2.66
N ALA A 464 -23.49 0.34 3.91
CA ALA A 464 -23.38 -0.67 4.96
C ALA A 464 -24.51 -0.55 5.97
N CYS A 465 -25.13 -1.67 6.33
CA CYS A 465 -26.19 -1.74 7.32
C CYS A 465 -25.69 -2.46 8.58
N PHE A 466 -26.07 -1.92 9.74
CA PHE A 466 -25.62 -2.38 11.04
C PHE A 466 -26.82 -2.72 11.94
N LEU A 467 -26.64 -3.72 12.78
CA LEU A 467 -27.57 -4.08 13.85
C LEU A 467 -27.03 -3.51 15.15
N ARG A 468 -27.90 -2.85 15.93
CA ARG A 468 -27.54 -2.38 17.26
C ARG A 468 -27.63 -3.53 18.25
N ASP A 469 -26.53 -3.81 18.94
CA ASP A 469 -26.50 -4.82 19.98
C ASP A 469 -27.02 -4.24 21.31
N ARG A 470 -28.30 -3.81 21.31
CA ARG A 470 -28.95 -3.41 22.56
C ARG A 470 -29.19 -4.67 23.37
N LEU A 471 -28.47 -4.82 24.48
CA LEU A 471 -28.88 -5.73 25.54
C LEU A 471 -30.35 -5.39 25.85
N GLY A 472 -31.21 -6.41 25.92
CA GLY A 472 -32.64 -6.23 26.14
C GLY A 472 -32.88 -5.29 27.31
N GLY A 473 -33.88 -4.42 27.19
CA GLY A 473 -34.16 -3.41 28.22
C GLY A 473 -34.26 -4.04 29.61
N SER A 474 -33.54 -3.45 30.57
CA SER A 474 -34.06 -3.37 31.92
C SER A 474 -34.63 -1.98 32.08
N ASP A 475 -35.90 -1.92 32.50
CA ASP A 475 -36.41 -0.75 33.19
C ASP A 475 -35.42 -0.35 34.29
N GLY A 476 -35.16 0.95 34.40
CA GLY A 476 -34.75 1.64 35.62
C GLY A 476 -33.40 1.26 36.25
N GLY A 477 -32.49 2.23 36.25
CA GLY A 477 -31.65 2.48 37.42
C GLY A 477 -30.36 1.66 37.56
N ASP A 478 -29.27 2.37 37.32
CA ASP A 478 -28.01 2.32 38.07
C ASP A 478 -26.96 1.23 37.79
N GLU A 479 -25.73 1.72 37.83
CA GLU A 479 -24.41 1.07 37.83
C GLU A 479 -23.96 0.20 36.64
N GLY A 480 -22.93 0.72 35.96
CA GLY A 480 -22.19 -0.01 34.95
C GLY A 480 -21.48 -1.24 35.53
N LYS A 481 -21.65 -2.39 34.85
CA LYS A 481 -20.69 -3.48 34.87
C LYS A 481 -20.69 -4.20 33.52
N ALA A 482 -19.48 -4.36 33.02
CA ALA A 482 -19.11 -5.03 31.81
C ALA A 482 -19.60 -6.49 31.79
N VAL A 483 -20.20 -6.90 30.67
CA VAL A 483 -20.28 -8.33 30.32
C VAL A 483 -19.05 -8.65 29.48
N VAL A 484 -17.91 -8.74 30.15
CA VAL A 484 -16.74 -9.45 29.64
C VAL A 484 -16.86 -10.88 30.16
N ASN A 485 -16.88 -11.82 29.22
CA ASN A 485 -16.88 -13.25 29.50
C ASN A 485 -15.53 -13.62 30.13
N ARG A 486 -15.43 -13.49 31.45
CA ARG A 486 -14.23 -13.79 32.25
C ARG A 486 -14.21 -15.28 32.54
N ARG A 487 -13.46 -16.07 31.74
CA ARG A 487 -12.92 -17.35 32.21
C ARG A 487 -11.44 -17.15 32.54
N ARG A 488 -11.18 -17.22 33.85
CA ARG A 488 -9.92 -17.37 34.59
C ARG A 488 -8.68 -17.70 33.75
N VAL A 489 -7.70 -16.81 33.81
CA VAL A 489 -6.29 -17.16 33.96
C VAL A 489 -5.96 -16.85 35.42
N GLU A 490 -5.82 -17.87 36.25
CA GLU A 490 -5.12 -17.76 37.54
C GLU A 490 -3.75 -18.39 37.34
N GLU A 491 -2.75 -17.56 37.58
CA GLU A 491 -1.32 -17.81 37.59
C GLU A 491 -0.95 -18.56 38.87
N GLN A 492 -0.03 -19.52 38.80
CA GLN A 492 0.74 -19.94 39.97
C GLN A 492 2.18 -20.26 39.57
N THR A 493 3.06 -19.32 39.92
CA THR A 493 4.47 -19.58 40.21
C THR A 493 4.60 -20.05 41.67
N GLY A 494 5.31 -21.17 41.85
CA GLY A 494 6.17 -21.44 43.01
C GLY A 494 5.58 -22.09 44.27
N GLY A 495 6.13 -23.26 44.63
CA GLY A 495 6.33 -23.66 46.03
C GLY A 495 5.94 -25.10 46.35
N GLY A 496 6.94 -25.92 46.73
CA GLY A 496 6.79 -27.36 46.98
C GLY A 496 5.97 -27.76 48.22
N GLY A 497 5.65 -29.06 48.27
CA GLY A 497 5.05 -29.72 49.42
C GLY A 497 4.62 -31.15 49.08
N GLU A 498 5.27 -32.13 49.69
CA GLU A 498 5.03 -33.57 49.58
C GLU A 498 3.62 -34.02 50.02
N SER A 499 3.33 -35.28 49.61
CA SER A 499 2.50 -36.32 50.26
C SER A 499 1.05 -36.54 49.77
N GLY A 500 0.75 -37.81 49.47
CA GLY A 500 -0.53 -38.44 49.82
C GLY A 500 -1.40 -39.01 48.69
N ASP A 501 -1.20 -40.31 48.42
CA ASP A 501 -2.17 -41.39 48.11
C ASP A 501 -3.63 -41.15 47.63
N GLY A 502 -4.03 -42.05 46.71
CA GLY A 502 -5.40 -42.55 46.46
C GLY A 502 -6.20 -41.78 45.40
N GLY A 503 -6.87 -42.36 44.40
CA GLY A 503 -7.36 -43.71 44.12
C GLY A 503 -8.72 -43.57 43.41
N ASP A 504 -8.94 -44.33 42.33
CA ASP A 504 -10.21 -44.59 41.57
C ASP A 504 -10.99 -43.37 41.04
N GLY A 505 -11.59 -43.34 39.84
CA GLY A 505 -12.22 -44.34 39.00
C GLY A 505 -13.57 -43.74 38.54
N GLY A 506 -13.94 -43.84 37.26
CA GLY A 506 -15.29 -43.42 36.83
C GLY A 506 -15.46 -43.00 35.38
N ASP A 507 -15.69 -44.00 34.53
CA ASP A 507 -16.29 -43.89 33.19
C ASP A 507 -17.66 -43.21 33.20
N GLY A 508 -18.03 -42.60 32.07
CA GLY A 508 -19.36 -42.06 31.85
C GLY A 508 -19.59 -41.61 30.42
N GLY A 509 -19.73 -42.56 29.50
CA GLY A 509 -20.18 -42.35 28.12
C GLY A 509 -21.63 -41.89 28.04
N GLY A 510 -21.94 -41.11 27.00
CA GLY A 510 -23.29 -40.62 26.70
C GLY A 510 -23.44 -40.34 25.21
N SER A 511 -23.82 -41.40 24.48
CA SER A 511 -24.26 -41.41 23.08
C SER A 511 -25.65 -40.76 22.93
N GLY A 512 -25.96 -40.23 21.75
CA GLY A 512 -27.37 -40.06 21.34
C GLY A 512 -27.64 -38.97 20.31
N ASP A 513 -27.82 -39.44 19.06
CA ASP A 513 -28.73 -38.96 18.01
C ASP A 513 -28.48 -37.59 17.36
N GLY A 514 -28.32 -37.45 16.03
CA GLY A 514 -28.90 -38.24 14.94
C GLY A 514 -30.06 -37.44 14.33
N GLY A 515 -29.77 -36.60 13.33
CA GLY A 515 -30.78 -35.75 12.69
C GLY A 515 -30.28 -35.16 11.37
N GLU A 516 -30.33 -35.98 10.33
CA GLU A 516 -30.17 -35.59 8.92
C GLU A 516 -31.34 -34.71 8.45
N GLY A 517 -31.03 -33.69 7.68
CA GLY A 517 -32.01 -32.81 7.03
C GLY A 517 -31.42 -32.22 5.75
N SER A 518 -31.79 -32.86 4.64
CA SER A 518 -31.35 -32.67 3.26
C SER A 518 -31.52 -31.24 2.72
N TYR A 519 -30.52 -30.76 1.97
CA TYR A 519 -30.55 -29.55 1.14
C TYR A 519 -30.75 -29.95 -0.32
N GLY A 520 -31.78 -29.38 -0.97
CA GLY A 520 -31.94 -29.40 -2.41
C GLY A 520 -33.06 -28.48 -2.85
N GLY A 521 -32.80 -27.63 -3.85
CA GLY A 521 -33.84 -26.88 -4.55
C GLY A 521 -33.44 -25.48 -5.00
N GLU A 522 -32.78 -25.40 -6.15
CA GLU A 522 -32.76 -24.21 -7.00
C GLU A 522 -34.19 -23.84 -7.44
N GLY A 523 -34.47 -22.54 -7.59
CA GLY A 523 -35.78 -22.07 -8.03
C GLY A 523 -35.79 -20.60 -8.43
N SER A 524 -35.66 -20.38 -9.73
CA SER A 524 -35.90 -19.15 -10.49
C SER A 524 -37.21 -18.44 -10.11
N TYR A 525 -37.22 -17.10 -10.13
CA TYR A 525 -38.47 -16.32 -10.14
C TYR A 525 -38.45 -15.23 -11.21
N GLY A 526 -39.20 -15.49 -12.28
CA GLY A 526 -39.85 -14.46 -13.10
C GLY A 526 -41.02 -13.82 -12.34
N GLY A 527 -41.33 -12.58 -12.70
CA GLY A 527 -42.30 -11.75 -12.00
C GLY A 527 -43.75 -12.00 -12.37
N GLU A 528 -44.65 -11.44 -11.55
CA GLU A 528 -45.99 -11.01 -11.94
C GLU A 528 -46.58 -10.04 -10.90
N ARG A 529 -47.51 -9.20 -11.38
CA ARG A 529 -48.12 -8.04 -10.72
C ARG A 529 -49.29 -8.41 -9.79
N GLY A 530 -49.48 -7.57 -8.76
CA GLY A 530 -50.79 -7.00 -8.38
C GLY A 530 -51.67 -7.76 -7.39
N GLY A 531 -51.94 -7.15 -6.23
CA GLY A 531 -53.04 -7.54 -5.35
C GLY A 531 -52.88 -7.07 -3.90
N GLU A 532 -53.54 -5.97 -3.54
CA GLU A 532 -53.80 -5.57 -2.14
C GLU A 532 -54.83 -6.50 -1.48
N ALA A 533 -54.54 -6.96 -0.26
CA ALA A 533 -55.52 -7.14 0.82
C ALA A 533 -54.78 -7.46 2.14
N GLY A 534 -55.10 -6.69 3.19
CA GLY A 534 -54.46 -6.76 4.50
C GLY A 534 -54.84 -7.98 5.35
N GLY A 535 -53.99 -8.25 6.35
CA GLY A 535 -54.26 -9.26 7.36
C GLY A 535 -53.02 -9.62 8.20
N GLY A 536 -52.86 -8.91 9.32
CA GLY A 536 -52.12 -9.30 10.53
C GLY A 536 -50.82 -10.10 10.40
N ARG A 537 -49.67 -9.41 10.41
CA ARG A 537 -48.41 -10.02 10.88
C ARG A 537 -48.07 -9.50 12.27
N ARG A 538 -47.97 -10.44 13.20
CA ARG A 538 -47.33 -10.28 14.51
C ARG A 538 -46.01 -9.53 14.31
N HIS A 539 -45.88 -8.37 14.93
CA HIS A 539 -44.62 -7.66 15.04
C HIS A 539 -43.61 -8.56 15.78
N SER A 540 -42.77 -9.29 15.04
CA SER A 540 -41.48 -9.69 15.57
C SER A 540 -40.70 -8.41 15.82
N HIS A 541 -40.22 -8.21 17.05
CA HIS A 541 -39.35 -7.11 17.43
C HIS A 541 -38.18 -6.99 16.45
N ASP A 542 -38.31 -6.13 15.44
CA ASP A 542 -37.23 -5.75 14.56
C ASP A 542 -36.28 -4.89 15.40
N SER A 543 -35.13 -5.47 15.74
CA SER A 543 -34.02 -4.79 16.38
C SER A 543 -33.63 -3.57 15.54
N ALA A 544 -33.78 -2.36 16.10
CA ALA A 544 -33.51 -1.09 15.43
C ALA A 544 -32.07 -1.04 14.87
N GLY A 545 -31.91 -1.36 13.59
CA GLY A 545 -30.67 -1.18 12.83
C GLY A 545 -30.59 0.20 12.17
N PHE A 546 -29.48 0.49 11.52
CA PHE A 546 -29.31 1.66 10.65
C PHE A 546 -28.44 1.31 9.46
N CYS A 547 -28.46 2.14 8.42
CA CYS A 547 -27.54 2.02 7.29
C CYS A 547 -26.78 3.34 7.08
N SER A 548 -25.55 3.24 6.58
CA SER A 548 -24.77 4.39 6.15
C SER A 548 -25.41 5.05 4.92
N PRO A 549 -25.15 6.35 4.65
CA PRO A 549 -25.29 6.85 3.30
C PRO A 549 -24.29 6.12 2.35
N PRO A 550 -24.46 6.27 1.02
CA PRO A 550 -23.48 5.79 0.04
C PRO A 550 -22.14 6.49 0.21
N VAL A 551 -21.08 5.72 0.52
CA VAL A 551 -19.73 6.22 0.82
C VAL A 551 -18.66 5.25 0.30
N PRO A 552 -17.40 5.69 0.10
CA PRO A 552 -16.30 4.77 -0.09
C PRO A 552 -16.20 3.80 1.09
N ILE A 553 -16.03 2.50 0.81
CA ILE A 553 -16.08 1.47 1.86
C ILE A 553 -15.06 1.71 2.98
N GLY A 554 -13.85 2.20 2.64
CA GLY A 554 -12.80 2.49 3.62
C GLY A 554 -13.18 3.56 4.65
N ASP A 555 -14.11 4.47 4.33
CA ASP A 555 -14.57 5.50 5.28
C ASP A 555 -15.33 4.89 6.46
N LEU A 556 -15.94 3.72 6.27
CA LEU A 556 -16.67 3.03 7.33
C LEU A 556 -15.75 2.58 8.46
N ALA A 557 -14.48 2.26 8.16
CA ALA A 557 -13.48 1.90 9.17
C ALA A 557 -13.18 3.06 10.14
N LEU A 558 -13.40 4.30 9.71
CA LEU A 558 -13.22 5.50 10.53
C LEU A 558 -14.45 5.78 11.42
N VAL A 559 -15.57 5.12 11.16
CA VAL A 559 -16.83 5.29 11.90
C VAL A 559 -17.11 4.11 12.81
N VAL A 560 -16.76 2.91 12.38
CA VAL A 560 -17.00 1.64 13.07
C VAL A 560 -15.72 0.81 13.00
N ALA A 561 -15.35 0.19 14.12
CA ALA A 561 -14.17 -0.68 14.18
C ALA A 561 -14.48 -1.96 14.96
N PRO A 562 -13.71 -3.04 14.76
CA PRO A 562 -13.73 -4.20 15.64
C PRO A 562 -13.56 -3.83 17.11
N VAL A 563 -14.15 -4.63 18.00
CA VAL A 563 -13.74 -4.62 19.41
C VAL A 563 -12.29 -5.09 19.54
N GLU A 564 -11.57 -4.56 20.54
CA GLU A 564 -10.12 -4.80 20.68
C GLU A 564 -9.76 -6.30 20.75
N ALA A 565 -10.60 -7.11 21.40
CA ALA A 565 -10.39 -8.55 21.52
C ALA A 565 -10.47 -9.33 20.19
N GLU A 566 -11.06 -8.74 19.14
CA GLU A 566 -11.20 -9.33 17.81
C GLU A 566 -10.33 -8.61 16.77
N ARG A 567 -9.53 -7.62 17.19
CA ARG A 567 -8.60 -6.88 16.33
C ARG A 567 -7.32 -7.66 16.13
N LEU A 568 -7.36 -8.66 15.25
CA LEU A 568 -6.16 -9.40 14.85
C LEU A 568 -5.23 -8.48 14.04
N PRO A 569 -3.96 -8.28 14.45
CA PRO A 569 -3.01 -7.46 13.70
C PRO A 569 -2.50 -8.22 12.46
N ASN A 570 -2.12 -7.47 11.44
CA ASN A 570 -1.34 -8.01 10.33
C ASN A 570 0.07 -8.39 10.82
N ASP A 571 0.61 -9.49 10.32
CA ASP A 571 1.97 -9.93 10.61
C ASP A 571 2.98 -8.93 9.98
N PRO A 572 3.74 -8.16 10.79
CA PRO A 572 4.67 -7.16 10.27
C PRO A 572 5.83 -7.78 9.47
N GLU A 573 6.10 -9.08 9.62
CA GLU A 573 7.16 -9.75 8.86
C GLU A 573 6.74 -10.12 7.43
N LEU A 574 5.44 -10.24 7.17
CA LEU A 574 4.90 -10.83 5.95
C LEU A 574 3.97 -9.90 5.17
N CYS A 575 3.27 -9.00 5.87
CA CYS A 575 2.35 -8.03 5.28
C CYS A 575 3.11 -6.75 4.86
N GLY A 576 2.38 -5.69 4.50
CA GLY A 576 2.94 -4.39 4.08
C GLY A 576 3.16 -4.24 2.57
N HIS A 577 2.67 -5.19 1.78
CA HIS A 577 2.74 -5.12 0.32
C HIS A 577 1.44 -4.59 -0.25
N TYR A 578 1.57 -3.90 -1.38
CA TYR A 578 0.49 -3.28 -2.13
C TYR A 578 0.55 -3.71 -3.60
N PHE A 579 -0.60 -3.65 -4.26
CA PHE A 579 -0.73 -3.81 -5.70
C PHE A 579 -0.84 -2.45 -6.38
N PHE A 580 -0.01 -2.22 -7.39
CA PHE A 580 0.02 -0.99 -8.18
C PHE A 580 -0.32 -1.33 -9.64
N PRO A 581 -1.57 -1.10 -10.11
CA PRO A 581 -2.00 -1.50 -11.44
C PRO A 581 -1.14 -0.93 -12.56
N PHE A 582 -0.89 -1.74 -13.61
CA PHE A 582 -0.13 -1.28 -14.77
C PHE A 582 -0.80 -0.10 -15.47
N GLU A 583 -2.12 -0.17 -15.65
CA GLU A 583 -2.88 0.91 -16.28
C GLU A 583 -2.82 2.21 -15.47
N LEU A 584 -2.72 2.12 -14.13
CA LEU A 584 -2.52 3.28 -13.27
C LEU A 584 -1.12 3.89 -13.49
N ALA A 585 -0.07 3.05 -13.51
CA ALA A 585 1.30 3.49 -13.77
C ALA A 585 1.44 4.17 -15.14
N GLU A 586 0.94 3.52 -16.19
CA GLU A 586 0.97 4.04 -17.56
C GLU A 586 0.16 5.36 -17.66
N GLY A 587 -1.00 5.43 -17.00
CA GLY A 587 -1.82 6.64 -16.95
C GLY A 587 -1.14 7.81 -16.22
N ILE A 588 -0.52 7.56 -15.08
CA ILE A 588 0.25 8.58 -14.33
C ILE A 588 1.44 9.06 -15.16
N HIS A 589 2.21 8.14 -15.72
CA HIS A 589 3.37 8.47 -16.55
C HIS A 589 2.97 9.33 -17.75
N ALA A 590 1.90 8.96 -18.45
CA ALA A 590 1.41 9.71 -19.60
C ALA A 590 0.86 11.10 -19.25
N ALA A 591 0.19 11.25 -18.10
CA ALA A 591 -0.46 12.50 -17.72
C ALA A 591 0.48 13.49 -16.99
N TYR A 592 1.39 12.98 -16.15
CA TYR A 592 2.18 13.78 -15.22
C TYR A 592 3.69 13.51 -15.30
N GLY A 593 4.12 12.45 -16.00
CA GLY A 593 5.48 11.92 -15.86
C GLY A 593 5.71 11.38 -14.45
N GLY A 594 6.95 11.42 -13.98
CA GLY A 594 7.31 11.13 -12.58
C GLY A 594 7.19 9.68 -12.12
N PHE A 595 6.60 8.78 -12.92
CA PHE A 595 6.74 7.33 -12.72
C PHE A 595 8.14 6.90 -13.16
N GLU A 596 8.90 6.29 -12.28
CA GLU A 596 10.24 5.77 -12.53
C GLU A 596 10.48 4.49 -11.72
N VAL A 597 11.14 3.50 -12.31
CA VAL A 597 11.71 2.36 -11.60
C VAL A 597 13.23 2.39 -11.76
N SER A 598 13.96 2.23 -10.66
CA SER A 598 15.42 2.25 -10.67
C SER A 598 15.96 0.92 -10.15
N ASP A 599 16.77 0.25 -10.98
CA ASP A 599 17.44 -1.00 -10.66
C ASP A 599 18.89 -0.73 -10.29
N MET A 600 19.25 -0.94 -9.02
CA MET A 600 20.57 -0.63 -8.48
C MET A 600 21.34 -1.91 -8.12
N GLU A 601 22.54 -2.06 -8.67
CA GLU A 601 23.44 -3.16 -8.31
C GLU A 601 24.32 -2.81 -7.11
N VAL A 602 23.89 -3.20 -5.92
CA VAL A 602 24.69 -3.07 -4.69
C VAL A 602 25.56 -4.31 -4.48
N ARG A 603 26.85 -4.11 -4.16
CA ARG A 603 27.80 -5.17 -3.82
C ARG A 603 28.41 -4.93 -2.45
N TRP A 604 28.47 -5.99 -1.66
CA TRP A 604 29.01 -5.97 -0.30
C TRP A 604 30.35 -6.72 -0.23
N PRO A 605 31.39 -6.20 0.42
CA PRO A 605 32.62 -6.95 0.66
C PRO A 605 32.37 -8.08 1.68
N ALA A 606 33.24 -9.10 1.70
CA ALA A 606 33.14 -10.19 2.67
C ALA A 606 33.18 -9.68 4.13
N SER A 607 33.95 -8.63 4.39
CA SER A 607 34.04 -7.95 5.69
C SER A 607 32.73 -7.33 6.18
N ALA A 608 31.71 -7.18 5.32
CA ALA A 608 30.40 -6.69 5.76
C ALA A 608 29.56 -7.76 6.47
N PHE A 609 29.98 -9.04 6.43
CA PHE A 609 29.22 -10.17 6.98
C PHE A 609 29.87 -10.71 8.24
N ALA A 610 29.06 -10.90 9.29
CA ALA A 610 29.52 -11.45 10.57
C ALA A 610 30.14 -12.84 10.45
N ALA A 611 29.78 -13.61 9.42
CA ALA A 611 30.42 -14.88 9.09
C ALA A 611 31.95 -14.78 8.90
N ASN A 612 32.45 -13.59 8.50
CA ASN A 612 33.87 -13.34 8.25
C ASN A 612 34.54 -12.53 9.39
N LYS A 613 33.91 -12.44 10.57
CA LYS A 613 34.39 -11.59 11.68
C LYS A 613 35.80 -11.93 12.17
N ALA A 614 36.19 -13.21 12.09
CA ALA A 614 37.50 -13.68 12.53
C ALA A 614 38.66 -13.02 11.74
N ASP A 615 38.43 -12.70 10.46
CA ASP A 615 39.43 -12.07 9.59
C ASP A 615 39.50 -10.54 9.74
N HIS A 616 38.56 -9.95 10.50
CA HIS A 616 38.40 -8.51 10.64
C HIS A 616 38.18 -8.07 12.09
N PRO A 617 39.13 -8.34 13.02
CA PRO A 617 38.96 -8.09 14.46
C PRO A 617 38.89 -6.61 14.86
N HIS A 618 39.12 -5.70 13.92
CA HIS A 618 39.03 -4.25 14.13
C HIS A 618 37.63 -3.68 13.86
N LEU A 619 36.71 -4.49 13.35
CA LEU A 619 35.32 -4.11 13.08
C LEU A 619 34.40 -4.68 14.17
N ASP A 620 33.34 -3.95 14.50
CA ASP A 620 32.33 -4.37 15.48
C ASP A 620 31.15 -5.06 14.78
N TYR A 621 31.05 -6.37 14.98
CA TYR A 621 29.94 -7.18 14.48
C TYR A 621 28.83 -7.38 15.52
N GLY A 622 29.00 -6.94 16.77
CA GLY A 622 28.04 -7.21 17.84
C GLY A 622 26.66 -6.61 17.57
N LEU A 623 26.61 -5.38 17.05
CA LEU A 623 25.34 -4.73 16.67
C LEU A 623 24.74 -5.35 15.41
N LEU A 624 25.59 -5.80 14.47
CA LEU A 624 25.16 -6.47 13.26
C LEU A 624 24.52 -7.84 13.57
N GLU A 625 25.14 -8.63 14.45
CA GLU A 625 24.60 -9.90 14.93
C GLU A 625 23.28 -9.69 15.70
N ARG A 626 23.21 -8.64 16.53
CA ARG A 626 21.97 -8.27 17.27
C ARG A 626 20.80 -7.96 16.34
N ASP A 627 21.03 -7.23 15.26
CA ASP A 627 20.00 -6.85 14.29
C ASP A 627 19.85 -7.83 13.12
N THR A 628 20.58 -8.94 13.15
CA THR A 628 20.30 -10.09 12.29
C THR A 628 19.10 -10.83 12.87
N ARG A 629 17.98 -10.79 12.17
CA ARG A 629 16.69 -11.37 12.58
C ARG A 629 16.31 -12.51 11.64
N SER A 630 15.37 -13.34 12.06
CA SER A 630 14.72 -14.33 11.20
C SER A 630 13.38 -13.78 10.73
N GLN A 631 13.02 -14.07 9.49
CA GLN A 631 11.72 -13.75 8.90
C GLN A 631 10.94 -15.04 8.65
N GLY A 632 9.67 -15.04 9.02
CA GLY A 632 8.74 -16.12 8.73
C GLY A 632 8.47 -16.34 7.24
N ARG A 633 7.54 -17.25 6.97
CA ARG A 633 6.96 -17.48 5.64
C ARG A 633 5.46 -17.65 5.77
N VAL A 634 4.72 -17.20 4.76
CA VAL A 634 3.28 -17.43 4.69
C VAL A 634 3.03 -18.94 4.65
N ARG A 635 2.28 -19.45 5.62
CA ARG A 635 1.92 -20.87 5.69
C ARG A 635 0.73 -21.11 4.76
N LYS A 636 0.89 -22.03 3.80
CA LYS A 636 -0.22 -22.50 2.98
C LYS A 636 -1.01 -23.53 3.76
N GLY A 637 -2.32 -23.38 3.85
CA GLY A 637 -3.21 -24.43 4.34
C GLY A 637 -2.97 -25.71 3.53
N ALA A 638 -2.93 -26.84 4.22
CA ALA A 638 -2.92 -28.13 3.53
C ALA A 638 -4.22 -28.22 2.71
N PRO A 639 -4.17 -28.65 1.44
CA PRO A 639 -5.40 -28.89 0.69
C PRO A 639 -6.26 -29.89 1.48
N PHE A 640 -7.54 -29.56 1.68
CA PHE A 640 -8.51 -30.42 2.38
C PHE A 640 -8.62 -31.83 1.78
N LEU A 641 -8.17 -32.00 0.54
CA LEU A 641 -8.02 -33.28 -0.12
C LEU A 641 -6.53 -33.62 -0.17
N ALA A 642 -6.11 -34.55 0.69
CA ALA A 642 -4.83 -35.21 0.51
C ALA A 642 -4.82 -35.89 -0.87
N PRO A 643 -3.72 -35.84 -1.64
CA PRO A 643 -3.57 -36.66 -2.83
C PRO A 643 -3.73 -38.13 -2.43
N GLY A 644 -4.84 -38.76 -2.80
CA GLY A 644 -5.17 -40.14 -2.42
C GLY A 644 -6.29 -40.30 -1.38
N ALA A 645 -6.94 -39.21 -0.92
CA ALA A 645 -8.21 -39.35 -0.22
C ALA A 645 -9.23 -40.00 -1.18
N PRO A 646 -9.91 -41.10 -0.79
CA PRO A 646 -10.85 -41.77 -1.67
C PRO A 646 -11.91 -40.77 -2.10
N THR A 647 -12.03 -40.56 -3.40
CA THR A 647 -13.19 -39.87 -3.97
C THR A 647 -14.43 -40.59 -3.46
N TRP A 648 -15.46 -39.85 -3.04
CA TRP A 648 -16.77 -40.39 -2.68
C TRP A 648 -17.32 -41.37 -3.73
N ALA A 649 -16.91 -41.22 -5.00
CA ALA A 649 -17.18 -42.16 -6.09
C ALA A 649 -16.60 -43.59 -5.91
N ALA A 650 -15.63 -43.80 -5.00
CA ALA A 650 -15.05 -45.11 -4.70
C ALA A 650 -15.70 -45.79 -3.48
N ALA A 651 -16.50 -45.06 -2.71
CA ALA A 651 -17.24 -45.62 -1.56
C ALA A 651 -18.57 -46.27 -1.98
N ASP A 652 -19.13 -45.89 -3.13
CA ASP A 652 -20.37 -46.47 -3.67
C ASP A 652 -20.14 -47.74 -4.52
N ALA A 653 -18.88 -48.20 -4.64
CA ALA A 653 -18.50 -49.39 -5.41
C ALA A 653 -17.93 -50.54 -4.56
N ALA A 654 -18.07 -50.48 -3.23
CA ALA A 654 -17.61 -51.51 -2.28
C ALA A 654 -18.76 -52.24 -1.59
#